data_AF-A0A7N6AL80-F1
#
_entry.id   AF-A0A7N6AL80-F1
#
_cell.length_a   1.000
_cell.length_b   1.000
_cell.length_c   1.000
_cell.angle_alpha   90.00
_cell.angle_beta   90.00
_cell.angle_gamma   90.00
#
_symmetry.space_group_name_H-M   'P 1'
#
loop_
_entity.id
_entity.type
_entity.pdbx_description
1 polymer ?
#
loop_
_entity_poly.entity_id
_entity_poly.type
_entity_poly.pdbx_seq_one_letter_code
_entity_poly.pdbx_strand_id
1 'polypeptide(L)'
;MNGEMEATTQDQVWAQDDLLKLLEAMKMALPQKDLTKYKTSESHLDWQKVAFNSYTADMCKQKWQEVSKEIRKFRTLTELIFDAQDYIKNPYKGKKIKKHPDFPKKPLTPYFRFFMEKRAKYAKLHPEMSNLDLTKILSKKYRELPDKKKKKYVDDFLRDKEAFVHSMMKFREEHPDLVESMTKKGSNVPEKPKTPQQLWYNHEKKGVLKTHPDATTKEIKDSLGKQWTQLSDKKRLKWITKSLEQQKQYEETMREYIQQHPELNMTQEDIVKSTLTKAERHLKDKSDGRPDKPPPNGYSMFCAELMSSMKDVPSTERMVMCSQRWKLLKQNEKDAYQKRCEQRKKEYEIEMNRFLSSLSEEEQQRVLGEEKPGFKKGSGASSPASKKKSSKKKEKEDRSRLPDPPKTAQDIWQQSVIGDYLARFKSDRPKAQKAMEATWSTMEKKEKIMWIKKAAEDQKRYERDLCEMRSPAVAAIASGKKIKFEGEPKKPPSNGYQKFSQEMLSNGELNHLPMKERMAEIGSRWQRLPLKEKDRYKKIAEEKQRQYKVQLEQWLSAQGLNRMIMLTIGLCFQFKKEDDDDDDDDDDEAEDKENKSEDSSSESNSASAELSQESRELCHCANPALLPPPEGAPALPHLFHAHPLYVATVGDLYTRRGPPLCPKFVSFPPPM
;
A
#
# COMPACT_ATOMS: atom_id res chain seq x y z
N MET A 1 -71.07 22.89 -30.93
CA MET A 1 -69.97 21.88 -30.95
C MET A 1 -68.71 22.52 -30.40
N ASN A 2 -67.66 21.74 -30.15
CA ASN A 2 -66.46 22.11 -29.40
C ASN A 2 -66.76 22.33 -27.91
N GLY A 3 -67.01 21.23 -27.19
CA GLY A 3 -66.94 21.21 -25.73
C GLY A 3 -65.51 20.91 -25.29
N GLU A 4 -65.03 21.62 -24.27
CA GLU A 4 -63.72 21.42 -23.69
C GLU A 4 -63.67 20.09 -22.90
N MET A 5 -62.56 19.36 -23.02
CA MET A 5 -62.23 18.26 -22.10
C MET A 5 -61.06 18.69 -21.22
N GLU A 6 -61.36 19.23 -20.03
CA GLU A 6 -60.37 19.31 -18.96
C GLU A 6 -60.01 17.88 -18.53
N ALA A 7 -58.90 17.36 -19.05
CA ALA A 7 -58.35 16.08 -18.66
C ALA A 7 -57.87 16.15 -17.20
N THR A 8 -58.77 15.82 -16.27
CA THR A 8 -58.52 15.89 -14.83
C THR A 8 -57.39 14.94 -14.47
N THR A 9 -56.27 15.47 -14.00
CA THR A 9 -55.12 14.68 -13.53
C THR A 9 -55.46 14.02 -12.20
N GLN A 10 -56.14 12.87 -12.28
CA GLN A 10 -56.32 11.97 -11.14
C GLN A 10 -54.94 11.57 -10.62
N ASP A 11 -54.71 11.78 -9.32
CA ASP A 11 -53.44 11.51 -8.65
C ASP A 11 -53.32 9.97 -8.43
N GLN A 12 -53.05 9.27 -9.53
CA GLN A 12 -53.16 7.81 -9.60
C GLN A 12 -52.12 7.15 -8.71
N VAL A 13 -52.56 6.47 -7.66
CA VAL A 13 -51.70 5.88 -6.64
C VAL A 13 -50.92 4.69 -7.22
N TRP A 14 -49.62 4.88 -7.46
CA TRP A 14 -48.72 3.83 -7.91
C TRP A 14 -48.49 2.79 -6.81
N ALA A 15 -48.83 1.54 -7.08
CA ALA A 15 -48.53 0.41 -6.20
C ALA A 15 -47.01 0.13 -6.15
N GLN A 16 -46.54 -0.45 -5.02
CA GLN A 16 -45.13 -0.82 -4.85
C GLN A 16 -44.62 -1.76 -5.96
N ASP A 17 -45.44 -2.71 -6.39
CA ASP A 17 -45.08 -3.64 -7.46
C ASP A 17 -45.00 -2.96 -8.83
N ASP A 18 -45.80 -1.94 -9.09
CA ASP A 18 -45.73 -1.17 -10.34
C ASP A 18 -44.49 -0.27 -10.36
N LEU A 19 -44.09 0.29 -9.21
CA LEU A 19 -42.80 0.98 -9.07
C LEU A 19 -41.62 0.03 -9.29
N LEU A 20 -41.73 -1.25 -8.91
CA LEU A 20 -40.71 -2.26 -9.18
C LEU A 20 -40.72 -2.75 -10.64
N LYS A 21 -41.89 -2.90 -11.27
CA LYS A 21 -42.04 -3.19 -12.71
C LYS A 21 -41.43 -2.08 -13.57
N LEU A 22 -41.71 -0.81 -13.25
CA LEU A 22 -41.08 0.36 -13.86
C LEU A 22 -39.55 0.25 -13.85
N LEU A 23 -38.97 -0.02 -12.68
CA LEU A 23 -37.53 -0.12 -12.54
C LEU A 23 -36.90 -1.32 -13.26
N GLU A 24 -37.62 -2.44 -13.36
CA GLU A 24 -37.16 -3.60 -14.14
C GLU A 24 -37.30 -3.35 -15.64
N ALA A 25 -38.38 -2.71 -16.11
CA ALA A 25 -38.53 -2.27 -17.50
C ALA A 25 -37.43 -1.26 -17.90
N MET A 26 -37.14 -0.27 -17.05
CA MET A 26 -36.00 0.64 -17.22
C MET A 26 -34.65 -0.10 -17.30
N LYS A 27 -34.47 -1.17 -16.52
CA LYS A 27 -33.24 -2.00 -16.53
C LYS A 27 -33.14 -2.87 -17.78
N MET A 28 -34.25 -3.40 -18.29
CA MET A 28 -34.30 -4.16 -19.55
C MET A 28 -34.13 -3.27 -20.79
N ALA A 29 -34.49 -1.99 -20.71
CA ALA A 29 -34.25 -0.99 -21.74
C ALA A 29 -32.81 -0.41 -21.74
N LEU A 30 -31.90 -0.92 -20.90
CA LEU A 30 -30.49 -0.49 -20.82
C LEU A 30 -29.52 -1.52 -21.42
N PRO A 31 -28.36 -1.08 -21.95
CA PRO A 31 -27.34 -2.00 -22.43
C PRO A 31 -26.72 -2.80 -21.27
N GLN A 32 -26.43 -4.08 -21.52
CA GLN A 32 -25.87 -5.07 -20.59
C GLN A 32 -24.56 -4.64 -19.85
N LYS A 33 -23.94 -3.52 -20.27
CA LYS A 33 -22.78 -2.89 -19.64
C LYS A 33 -22.95 -1.36 -19.65
N ASP A 34 -23.87 -0.86 -18.83
CA ASP A 34 -23.98 0.58 -18.52
C ASP A 34 -22.68 1.05 -17.83
N LEU A 35 -21.87 1.81 -18.58
CA LEU A 35 -20.60 2.40 -18.14
C LEU A 35 -20.65 3.94 -18.18
N THR A 36 -21.78 4.51 -18.56
CA THR A 36 -22.03 5.94 -18.71
C THR A 36 -22.52 6.56 -17.40
N LYS A 37 -22.42 7.90 -17.29
CA LYS A 37 -23.01 8.63 -16.15
C LYS A 37 -24.53 8.53 -16.25
N TYR A 38 -25.23 8.34 -15.13
CA TYR A 38 -26.67 8.05 -15.16
C TYR A 38 -27.50 8.99 -16.05
N LYS A 39 -27.26 10.33 -16.01
CA LYS A 39 -27.95 11.32 -16.87
C LYS A 39 -27.89 10.99 -18.37
N THR A 40 -26.78 10.43 -18.83
CA THR A 40 -26.54 10.08 -20.24
C THR A 40 -27.21 8.75 -20.62
N SER A 41 -27.39 7.84 -19.66
CA SER A 41 -28.17 6.62 -19.87
C SER A 41 -29.68 6.92 -19.76
N GLU A 42 -30.07 7.89 -18.93
CA GLU A 42 -31.43 8.39 -18.69
C GLU A 42 -31.99 9.20 -19.88
N SER A 43 -31.15 10.00 -20.55
CA SER A 43 -31.55 10.79 -21.73
C SER A 43 -31.79 9.95 -22.98
N HIS A 44 -31.13 8.80 -23.10
CA HIS A 44 -31.29 7.87 -24.23
C HIS A 44 -32.22 6.70 -23.91
N LEU A 45 -32.89 6.72 -22.76
CA LEU A 45 -33.83 5.67 -22.39
C LEU A 45 -35.12 5.80 -23.22
N ASP A 46 -35.48 4.72 -23.91
CA ASP A 46 -36.71 4.67 -24.68
C ASP A 46 -37.92 4.48 -23.75
N TRP A 47 -38.53 5.61 -23.35
CA TRP A 47 -39.67 5.60 -22.44
C TRP A 47 -40.93 4.93 -23.02
N GLN A 48 -41.02 4.73 -24.35
CA GLN A 48 -42.11 3.93 -24.94
C GLN A 48 -41.90 2.42 -24.71
N LYS A 49 -40.64 1.96 -24.65
CA LYS A 49 -40.29 0.59 -24.23
C LYS A 49 -40.34 0.38 -22.71
N VAL A 50 -40.39 1.46 -21.93
CA VAL A 50 -40.54 1.43 -20.46
C VAL A 50 -42.01 1.55 -20.01
N ALA A 51 -42.89 2.07 -20.87
CA ALA A 51 -44.34 2.10 -20.64
C ALA A 51 -44.92 0.69 -20.47
N PHE A 52 -45.84 0.52 -19.51
CA PHE A 52 -46.44 -0.78 -19.19
C PHE A 52 -47.83 -0.62 -18.56
N ASN A 53 -48.68 -1.64 -18.72
CA ASN A 53 -50.08 -1.62 -18.29
C ASN A 53 -50.80 -0.36 -18.82
N SER A 54 -51.39 0.44 -17.94
CA SER A 54 -52.04 1.73 -18.24
C SER A 54 -51.11 2.94 -18.05
N TYR A 55 -49.85 2.75 -17.65
CA TYR A 55 -48.91 3.84 -17.40
C TYR A 55 -48.18 4.23 -18.70
N THR A 56 -48.44 5.45 -19.18
CA THR A 56 -47.78 5.98 -20.38
C THR A 56 -46.29 6.24 -20.16
N ALA A 57 -45.56 6.43 -21.25
CA ALA A 57 -44.13 6.79 -21.25
C ALA A 57 -43.82 7.98 -20.33
N ASP A 58 -44.63 9.04 -20.38
CA ASP A 58 -44.44 10.24 -19.56
C ASP A 58 -44.80 10.04 -18.08
N MET A 59 -45.81 9.21 -17.76
CA MET A 59 -46.10 8.83 -16.38
C MET A 59 -44.95 8.03 -15.77
N CYS A 60 -44.40 7.07 -16.51
CA CYS A 60 -43.22 6.29 -16.12
C CYS A 60 -41.99 7.19 -15.88
N LYS A 61 -41.75 8.13 -16.79
CA LYS A 61 -40.67 9.13 -16.73
C LYS A 61 -40.82 10.08 -15.54
N GLN A 62 -42.02 10.60 -15.28
CA GLN A 62 -42.31 11.43 -14.11
C GLN A 62 -42.06 10.63 -12.82
N LYS A 63 -42.54 9.40 -12.74
CA LYS A 63 -42.39 8.58 -11.52
C LYS A 63 -40.94 8.21 -11.24
N TRP A 64 -40.14 7.93 -12.27
CA TRP A 64 -38.69 7.84 -12.14
C TRP A 64 -38.06 9.16 -11.64
N GLN A 65 -38.48 10.31 -12.16
CA GLN A 65 -37.97 11.60 -11.68
C GLN A 65 -38.33 11.89 -10.22
N GLU A 66 -39.45 11.37 -9.71
CA GLU A 66 -39.80 11.40 -8.28
C GLU A 66 -38.88 10.47 -7.45
N VAL A 67 -38.84 9.18 -7.79
CA VAL A 67 -38.04 8.18 -7.06
C VAL A 67 -36.54 8.55 -7.06
N SER A 68 -36.01 9.05 -8.18
CA SER A 68 -34.60 9.42 -8.29
C SER A 68 -34.20 10.57 -7.35
N LYS A 69 -35.12 11.47 -6.96
CA LYS A 69 -34.83 12.58 -6.01
C LYS A 69 -34.45 12.05 -4.62
N GLU A 70 -34.97 10.89 -4.24
CA GLU A 70 -34.86 10.33 -2.89
C GLU A 70 -33.64 9.41 -2.69
N ILE A 71 -32.86 9.16 -3.74
CA ILE A 71 -31.64 8.34 -3.79
C ILE A 71 -30.39 9.15 -4.18
N ARG A 72 -29.20 8.52 -4.16
CA ARG A 72 -27.92 9.22 -4.34
C ARG A 72 -27.51 9.29 -5.83
N LYS A 73 -27.65 10.48 -6.43
CA LYS A 73 -27.33 10.78 -7.85
C LYS A 73 -25.83 10.80 -8.21
N PHE A 74 -25.07 9.77 -7.86
CA PHE A 74 -23.62 9.64 -8.12
C PHE A 74 -23.22 8.19 -8.46
N ARG A 75 -23.55 7.68 -9.65
CA ARG A 75 -23.16 6.35 -10.21
C ARG A 75 -23.67 6.20 -11.67
N THR A 76 -23.67 5.00 -12.26
CA THR A 76 -24.38 4.70 -13.53
C THR A 76 -25.90 4.60 -13.31
N LEU A 77 -26.72 4.49 -14.37
CA LEU A 77 -28.17 4.38 -14.22
C LEU A 77 -28.59 2.99 -13.70
N THR A 78 -27.94 1.92 -14.14
CA THR A 78 -28.17 0.57 -13.60
C THR A 78 -27.93 0.51 -12.09
N GLU A 79 -26.87 1.17 -11.60
CA GLU A 79 -26.61 1.28 -10.16
C GLU A 79 -27.66 2.14 -9.44
N LEU A 80 -28.13 3.24 -10.05
CA LEU A 80 -29.23 4.05 -9.49
C LEU A 80 -30.57 3.30 -9.47
N ILE A 81 -30.81 2.40 -10.43
CA ILE A 81 -31.99 1.52 -10.43
C ILE A 81 -31.94 0.54 -9.25
N PHE A 82 -30.78 -0.04 -8.92
CA PHE A 82 -30.65 -0.85 -7.71
C PHE A 82 -30.84 -0.05 -6.41
N ASP A 83 -30.26 1.16 -6.31
CA ASP A 83 -30.52 2.09 -5.19
C ASP A 83 -32.01 2.46 -5.10
N ALA A 84 -32.71 2.60 -6.23
CA ALA A 84 -34.15 2.86 -6.30
C ALA A 84 -35.00 1.65 -5.87
N GLN A 85 -34.65 0.43 -6.31
CA GLN A 85 -35.32 -0.80 -5.90
C GLN A 85 -35.18 -1.04 -4.39
N ASP A 86 -34.01 -0.77 -3.80
CA ASP A 86 -33.83 -0.83 -2.34
C ASP A 86 -34.59 0.29 -1.61
N TYR A 87 -34.68 1.50 -2.18
CA TYR A 87 -35.48 2.57 -1.59
C TYR A 87 -36.98 2.29 -1.61
N ILE A 88 -37.53 1.74 -2.70
CA ILE A 88 -38.96 1.38 -2.80
C ILE A 88 -39.31 0.24 -1.86
N LYS A 89 -38.44 -0.78 -1.73
CA LYS A 89 -38.63 -1.88 -0.78
C LYS A 89 -38.42 -1.46 0.67
N ASN A 90 -37.48 -0.55 0.93
CA ASN A 90 -37.10 -0.10 2.28
C ASN A 90 -37.06 1.44 2.41
N PRO A 91 -38.21 2.16 2.36
CA PRO A 91 -38.21 3.64 2.33
C PRO A 91 -37.53 4.32 3.51
N TYR A 92 -37.45 3.62 4.65
CA TYR A 92 -36.88 4.13 5.91
C TYR A 92 -35.43 3.70 6.16
N LYS A 93 -34.76 3.03 5.21
CA LYS A 93 -33.40 2.50 5.40
C LYS A 93 -32.37 3.59 5.74
N GLY A 94 -31.35 3.23 6.54
CA GLY A 94 -30.19 4.08 6.82
C GLY A 94 -30.53 5.45 7.43
N LYS A 95 -30.34 6.55 6.68
CA LYS A 95 -30.57 7.91 7.22
C LYS A 95 -32.04 8.21 7.53
N LYS A 96 -32.99 7.57 6.84
CA LYS A 96 -34.43 7.83 6.96
C LYS A 96 -35.07 7.11 8.16
N ILE A 97 -34.33 6.24 8.86
CA ILE A 97 -34.87 5.38 9.94
C ILE A 97 -35.55 6.15 11.07
N LYS A 98 -35.04 7.35 11.38
CA LYS A 98 -35.60 8.25 12.41
C LYS A 98 -36.93 8.92 12.01
N LYS A 99 -37.40 8.70 10.78
CA LYS A 99 -38.72 9.09 10.27
C LYS A 99 -39.71 7.93 10.24
N HIS A 100 -39.28 6.68 10.49
CA HIS A 100 -40.20 5.55 10.55
C HIS A 100 -41.24 5.78 11.66
N PRO A 101 -42.55 5.56 11.43
CA PRO A 101 -43.59 5.81 12.43
C PRO A 101 -43.28 5.17 13.79
N ASP A 102 -42.90 3.89 13.77
CA ASP A 102 -42.61 3.10 14.96
C ASP A 102 -41.22 3.37 15.58
N PHE A 103 -40.35 4.16 14.95
CA PHE A 103 -39.00 4.38 15.48
C PHE A 103 -39.06 5.14 16.82
N PRO A 104 -38.60 4.56 17.93
CA PRO A 104 -38.80 5.16 19.24
C PRO A 104 -38.13 6.53 19.36
N LYS A 105 -38.90 7.51 19.81
CA LYS A 105 -38.41 8.88 20.05
C LYS A 105 -37.58 8.88 21.33
N LYS A 106 -36.39 9.49 21.29
CA LYS A 106 -35.48 9.52 22.45
C LYS A 106 -36.13 10.23 23.65
N PRO A 107 -35.92 9.74 24.88
CA PRO A 107 -36.43 10.38 26.09
C PRO A 107 -35.85 11.78 26.27
N LEU A 108 -36.67 12.72 26.74
CA LEU A 108 -36.23 14.09 27.04
C LEU A 108 -35.35 14.07 28.30
N THR A 109 -34.13 14.59 28.20
CA THR A 109 -33.25 14.73 29.37
C THR A 109 -33.92 15.61 30.44
N PRO A 110 -33.54 15.49 31.73
CA PRO A 110 -34.21 16.21 32.83
C PRO A 110 -34.31 17.73 32.60
N TYR A 111 -33.25 18.34 32.04
CA TYR A 111 -33.26 19.74 31.63
C TYR A 111 -34.23 20.02 30.49
N PHE A 112 -34.24 19.22 29.41
CA PHE A 112 -35.15 19.44 28.29
C PHE A 112 -36.63 19.21 28.67
N ARG A 113 -36.91 18.30 29.61
CA ARG A 113 -38.26 18.08 30.17
C ARG A 113 -38.75 19.33 30.93
N PHE A 114 -37.92 19.88 31.83
CA PHE A 114 -38.18 21.17 32.48
C PHE A 114 -38.31 22.33 31.49
N PHE A 115 -37.41 22.42 30.50
CA PHE A 115 -37.41 23.48 29.49
C PHE A 115 -38.72 23.49 28.70
N MET A 116 -39.19 22.33 28.22
CA MET A 116 -40.50 22.24 27.54
C MET A 116 -41.66 22.65 28.46
N GLU A 117 -41.67 22.19 29.71
CA GLU A 117 -42.74 22.51 30.67
C GLU A 117 -42.82 24.01 31.03
N LYS A 118 -41.68 24.71 31.10
CA LYS A 118 -41.63 26.13 31.50
C LYS A 118 -41.54 27.12 30.35
N ARG A 119 -40.99 26.73 29.18
CA ARG A 119 -40.80 27.60 27.99
C ARG A 119 -42.06 28.36 27.63
N ALA A 120 -43.19 27.67 27.48
CA ALA A 120 -44.46 28.29 27.07
C ALA A 120 -44.99 29.31 28.09
N LYS A 121 -44.62 29.18 29.38
CA LYS A 121 -45.01 30.12 30.43
C LYS A 121 -44.08 31.34 30.44
N TYR A 122 -42.75 31.12 30.41
CA TYR A 122 -41.78 32.22 30.38
C TYR A 122 -41.83 33.03 29.06
N ALA A 123 -42.18 32.41 27.93
CA ALA A 123 -42.40 33.12 26.67
C ALA A 123 -43.64 34.06 26.71
N LYS A 124 -44.67 33.72 27.50
CA LYS A 124 -45.83 34.61 27.73
C LYS A 124 -45.54 35.70 28.76
N LEU A 125 -44.65 35.44 29.73
CA LEU A 125 -44.21 36.41 30.73
C LEU A 125 -43.17 37.40 30.18
N HIS A 126 -42.48 37.05 29.09
CA HIS A 126 -41.50 37.91 28.41
C HIS A 126 -41.65 37.85 26.89
N PRO A 127 -42.75 38.38 26.30
CA PRO A 127 -43.00 38.29 24.85
C PRO A 127 -41.92 38.95 23.99
N GLU A 128 -41.27 40.00 24.51
CA GLU A 128 -40.22 40.76 23.83
C GLU A 128 -38.84 40.08 23.88
N MET A 129 -38.62 39.10 24.77
CA MET A 129 -37.31 38.45 24.89
C MET A 129 -37.11 37.38 23.81
N SER A 130 -35.91 37.37 23.23
CA SER A 130 -35.55 36.39 22.20
C SER A 130 -35.65 34.96 22.74
N ASN A 131 -36.00 34.03 21.84
CA ASN A 131 -35.99 32.59 22.08
C ASN A 131 -34.63 32.08 22.63
N LEU A 132 -33.53 32.75 22.24
CA LEU A 132 -32.18 32.42 22.66
C LEU A 132 -31.91 32.87 24.11
N ASP A 133 -32.40 34.05 24.52
CA ASP A 133 -32.26 34.58 25.87
C ASP A 133 -33.21 33.92 26.87
N LEU A 134 -34.44 33.62 26.44
CA LEU A 134 -35.36 32.70 27.11
C LEU A 134 -34.69 31.36 27.45
N THR A 135 -33.87 30.85 26.53
CA THR A 135 -33.11 29.60 26.73
C THR A 135 -31.94 29.78 27.71
N LYS A 136 -31.21 30.91 27.69
CA LYS A 136 -30.21 31.25 28.71
C LYS A 136 -30.85 31.27 30.10
N ILE A 137 -31.96 31.98 30.27
CA ILE A 137 -32.69 32.15 31.54
C ILE A 137 -33.17 30.79 32.07
N LEU A 138 -33.81 29.97 31.25
CA LEU A 138 -34.28 28.65 31.67
C LEU A 138 -33.12 27.70 32.02
N SER A 139 -31.95 27.80 31.36
CA SER A 139 -30.75 27.06 31.75
C SER A 139 -30.18 27.48 33.11
N LYS A 140 -30.33 28.76 33.49
CA LYS A 140 -29.94 29.27 34.81
C LYS A 140 -30.95 28.83 35.87
N LYS A 141 -32.25 29.02 35.61
CA LYS A 141 -33.34 28.60 36.51
C LYS A 141 -33.37 27.10 36.78
N TYR A 142 -32.99 26.25 35.82
CA TYR A 142 -32.86 24.80 36.06
C TYR A 142 -31.69 24.45 37.00
N ARG A 143 -30.54 25.11 36.85
CA ARG A 143 -29.39 24.94 37.76
C ARG A 143 -29.73 25.39 39.19
N GLU A 144 -30.46 26.49 39.31
CA GLU A 144 -30.99 27.06 40.57
C GLU A 144 -32.11 26.23 41.23
N LEU A 145 -32.66 25.18 40.60
CA LEU A 145 -33.71 24.37 41.23
C LEU A 145 -33.18 23.58 42.45
N PRO A 146 -33.92 23.51 43.56
CA PRO A 146 -33.63 22.56 44.64
C PRO A 146 -33.63 21.11 44.14
N ASP A 147 -32.75 20.26 44.65
CA ASP A 147 -32.56 18.92 44.09
C ASP A 147 -33.78 18.01 44.28
N LYS A 148 -34.61 18.24 45.31
CA LYS A 148 -35.93 17.60 45.45
C LYS A 148 -36.88 17.89 44.27
N LYS A 149 -36.74 19.06 43.61
CA LYS A 149 -37.48 19.42 42.38
C LYS A 149 -36.76 18.92 41.12
N LYS A 150 -35.41 18.93 41.08
CA LYS A 150 -34.64 18.31 39.98
C LYS A 150 -34.91 16.79 39.89
N LYS A 151 -34.98 16.10 41.04
CA LYS A 151 -35.17 14.65 41.14
C LYS A 151 -36.40 14.17 40.37
N LYS A 152 -37.54 14.86 40.42
CA LYS A 152 -38.72 14.50 39.60
C LYS A 152 -38.36 14.36 38.12
N TYR A 153 -37.65 15.35 37.55
CA TYR A 153 -37.27 15.32 36.14
C TYR A 153 -36.19 14.26 35.83
N VAL A 154 -35.42 13.81 36.83
CA VAL A 154 -34.47 12.68 36.72
C VAL A 154 -35.20 11.35 36.74
N ASP A 155 -36.10 11.13 37.71
CA ASP A 155 -36.89 9.92 37.85
C ASP A 155 -37.83 9.73 36.64
N ASP A 156 -38.44 10.82 36.15
CA ASP A 156 -39.18 10.88 34.89
C ASP A 156 -38.31 10.42 33.70
N PHE A 157 -37.09 10.95 33.58
CA PHE A 157 -36.16 10.61 32.48
C PHE A 157 -35.67 9.15 32.54
N LEU A 158 -35.46 8.59 33.73
CA LEU A 158 -35.08 7.19 33.90
C LEU A 158 -36.21 6.26 33.42
N ARG A 159 -37.46 6.55 33.81
CA ARG A 159 -38.65 5.83 33.34
C ARG A 159 -38.85 5.96 31.82
N ASP A 160 -38.78 7.18 31.28
CA ASP A 160 -38.88 7.44 29.84
C ASP A 160 -37.75 6.70 29.06
N LYS A 161 -36.57 6.56 29.66
CA LYS A 161 -35.42 5.83 29.10
C LYS A 161 -35.61 4.31 29.13
N GLU A 162 -36.17 3.74 30.20
CA GLU A 162 -36.49 2.31 30.30
C GLU A 162 -37.59 1.95 29.27
N ALA A 163 -38.65 2.74 29.19
CA ALA A 163 -39.68 2.60 28.16
C ALA A 163 -39.07 2.69 26.74
N PHE A 164 -38.20 3.67 26.48
CA PHE A 164 -37.47 3.79 25.21
C PHE A 164 -36.60 2.56 24.91
N VAL A 165 -35.96 1.93 25.91
CA VAL A 165 -35.19 0.69 25.70
C VAL A 165 -36.11 -0.47 25.31
N HIS A 166 -37.25 -0.65 25.98
CA HIS A 166 -38.23 -1.68 25.60
C HIS A 166 -38.83 -1.45 24.21
N SER A 167 -39.25 -0.22 23.88
CA SER A 167 -39.72 0.10 22.53
C SER A 167 -38.62 -0.06 21.46
N MET A 168 -37.35 0.19 21.81
CA MET A 168 -36.20 0.00 20.90
C MET A 168 -35.79 -1.47 20.77
N MET A 169 -36.11 -2.32 21.73
CA MET A 169 -36.00 -3.78 21.61
C MET A 169 -37.10 -4.30 20.66
N LYS A 170 -38.36 -3.97 20.95
CA LYS A 170 -39.51 -4.32 20.11
C LYS A 170 -39.35 -3.86 18.65
N PHE A 171 -38.88 -2.62 18.43
CA PHE A 171 -38.59 -2.11 17.08
C PHE A 171 -37.51 -2.91 16.32
N ARG A 172 -36.60 -3.61 17.02
CA ARG A 172 -35.60 -4.49 16.37
C ARG A 172 -36.15 -5.86 16.00
N GLU A 173 -37.17 -6.32 16.74
CA GLU A 173 -37.85 -7.58 16.51
C GLU A 173 -38.86 -7.45 15.36
N GLU A 174 -39.61 -6.35 15.31
CA GLU A 174 -40.61 -6.08 14.26
C GLU A 174 -40.00 -5.56 12.93
N HIS A 175 -38.84 -4.90 12.96
CA HIS A 175 -38.22 -4.28 11.77
C HIS A 175 -36.76 -4.73 11.54
N PRO A 176 -36.48 -6.03 11.35
CA PRO A 176 -35.12 -6.58 11.27
C PRO A 176 -34.31 -5.98 10.12
N ASP A 177 -34.84 -5.93 8.90
CA ASP A 177 -34.15 -5.44 7.69
C ASP A 177 -33.70 -3.96 7.82
N LEU A 178 -34.55 -3.15 8.46
CA LEU A 178 -34.25 -1.75 8.72
C LEU A 178 -33.18 -1.61 9.81
N VAL A 179 -33.17 -2.49 10.81
CA VAL A 179 -32.16 -2.53 11.86
C VAL A 179 -30.83 -3.11 11.37
N GLU A 180 -30.81 -4.08 10.45
CA GLU A 180 -29.57 -4.56 9.85
C GLU A 180 -28.83 -3.44 9.10
N SER A 181 -29.59 -2.54 8.46
CA SER A 181 -29.03 -1.32 7.85
C SER A 181 -28.33 -0.39 8.86
N MET A 182 -28.64 -0.52 10.15
CA MET A 182 -28.00 0.18 11.27
C MET A 182 -26.90 -0.65 11.94
N THR A 183 -27.04 -1.98 12.06
CA THR A 183 -26.03 -2.87 12.68
C THR A 183 -24.83 -3.17 11.78
N LYS A 184 -24.86 -2.76 10.50
CA LYS A 184 -23.63 -2.49 9.70
C LYS A 184 -22.70 -1.42 10.31
N LYS A 185 -23.04 -0.87 11.49
CA LYS A 185 -22.14 -0.13 12.39
C LYS A 185 -22.06 -0.63 13.84
N GLY A 186 -22.55 -1.84 14.14
CA GLY A 186 -22.30 -2.52 15.41
C GLY A 186 -23.47 -3.40 15.92
N SER A 187 -23.44 -4.69 15.57
CA SER A 187 -23.87 -5.76 16.50
C SER A 187 -23.06 -7.05 16.26
N ASN A 188 -22.94 -7.48 14.99
CA ASN A 188 -22.28 -8.75 14.65
C ASN A 188 -20.90 -8.54 13.98
N VAL A 189 -20.71 -7.46 13.20
CA VAL A 189 -19.38 -7.10 12.68
C VAL A 189 -18.49 -6.62 13.83
N PRO A 190 -17.30 -7.20 14.06
CA PRO A 190 -16.37 -6.78 15.10
C PRO A 190 -16.03 -5.27 15.08
N GLU A 191 -15.90 -4.64 16.25
CA GLU A 191 -15.48 -3.24 16.36
C GLU A 191 -14.03 -3.07 15.89
N LYS A 192 -13.78 -2.07 15.03
CA LYS A 192 -12.42 -1.74 14.59
C LYS A 192 -11.53 -1.33 15.76
N PRO A 193 -10.25 -1.75 15.77
CA PRO A 193 -9.34 -1.53 16.88
C PRO A 193 -9.04 -0.03 17.03
N LYS A 194 -8.90 0.39 18.30
CA LYS A 194 -8.79 1.80 18.67
C LYS A 194 -7.31 2.20 18.71
N THR A 195 -6.98 3.37 18.15
CA THR A 195 -5.58 3.82 18.06
C THR A 195 -4.98 4.08 19.45
N PRO A 196 -3.64 4.17 19.60
CA PRO A 196 -3.00 4.37 20.91
C PRO A 196 -3.51 5.64 21.60
N GLN A 197 -3.62 6.74 20.86
CA GLN A 197 -4.20 7.99 21.35
C GLN A 197 -5.66 7.84 21.77
N GLN A 198 -6.48 7.07 21.04
CA GLN A 198 -7.89 6.85 21.38
C GLN A 198 -8.05 6.00 22.66
N LEU A 199 -7.22 4.97 22.83
CA LEU A 199 -7.21 4.13 24.03
C LEU A 199 -6.83 4.93 25.28
N TRP A 200 -5.76 5.73 25.18
CA TRP A 200 -5.36 6.64 26.24
C TRP A 200 -6.42 7.72 26.51
N TYR A 201 -6.95 8.37 25.47
CA TYR A 201 -7.98 9.40 25.62
C TYR A 201 -9.25 8.87 26.32
N ASN A 202 -9.71 7.67 25.97
CA ASN A 202 -10.87 7.06 26.60
C ASN A 202 -10.59 6.68 28.07
N HIS A 203 -9.34 6.30 28.40
CA HIS A 203 -8.91 6.06 29.78
C HIS A 203 -8.93 7.35 30.60
N GLU A 204 -8.19 8.39 30.18
CA GLU A 204 -8.12 9.64 30.94
C GLU A 204 -9.47 10.37 31.00
N LYS A 205 -10.26 10.35 29.91
CA LYS A 205 -11.62 10.92 29.92
C LYS A 205 -12.50 10.28 31.01
N LYS A 206 -12.35 8.99 31.32
CA LYS A 206 -13.08 8.33 32.40
C LYS A 206 -12.65 8.86 33.78
N GLY A 207 -11.37 9.21 33.95
CA GLY A 207 -10.86 9.88 35.14
C GLY A 207 -11.36 11.32 35.26
N VAL A 208 -11.17 12.13 34.22
CA VAL A 208 -11.55 13.55 34.17
C VAL A 208 -13.06 13.75 34.38
N LEU A 209 -13.91 12.90 33.78
CA LEU A 209 -15.36 12.98 33.97
C LEU A 209 -15.80 12.56 35.39
N LYS A 210 -14.97 11.81 36.14
CA LYS A 210 -15.22 11.48 37.55
C LYS A 210 -14.84 12.64 38.48
N THR A 211 -13.79 13.41 38.16
CA THR A 211 -13.33 14.55 38.98
C THR A 211 -14.00 15.88 38.62
N HIS A 212 -14.42 16.04 37.36
CA HIS A 212 -15.13 17.24 36.88
C HIS A 212 -16.36 16.82 36.04
N PRO A 213 -17.48 16.42 36.67
CA PRO A 213 -18.69 15.98 35.97
C PRO A 213 -19.29 17.04 35.03
N ASP A 214 -19.13 18.32 35.39
CA ASP A 214 -19.65 19.48 34.64
C ASP A 214 -18.73 19.96 33.50
N ALA A 215 -17.53 19.39 33.35
CA ALA A 215 -16.56 19.85 32.34
C ALA A 215 -17.03 19.56 30.91
N THR A 216 -16.91 20.55 30.01
CA THR A 216 -17.41 20.41 28.64
C THR A 216 -16.58 19.36 27.89
N THR A 217 -17.25 18.48 27.14
CA THR A 217 -16.55 17.47 26.30
C THR A 217 -15.54 18.09 25.32
N LYS A 218 -15.70 19.36 24.93
CA LYS A 218 -14.69 20.12 24.17
C LYS A 218 -13.41 20.37 25.01
N GLU A 219 -13.56 20.93 26.21
CA GLU A 219 -12.44 21.28 27.12
C GLU A 219 -11.64 20.02 27.50
N ILE A 220 -12.33 18.92 27.80
CA ILE A 220 -11.71 17.61 28.07
C ILE A 220 -10.91 17.13 26.84
N LYS A 221 -11.47 17.25 25.62
CA LYS A 221 -10.80 16.88 24.38
C LYS A 221 -9.55 17.73 24.12
N ASP A 222 -9.66 19.05 24.27
CA ASP A 222 -8.60 20.00 23.94
C ASP A 222 -7.46 19.95 24.98
N SER A 223 -7.78 19.69 26.26
CA SER A 223 -6.80 19.44 27.33
C SER A 223 -6.05 18.12 27.13
N LEU A 224 -6.77 17.01 26.96
CA LEU A 224 -6.14 15.69 26.76
C LEU A 224 -5.37 15.62 25.42
N GLY A 225 -5.85 16.30 24.37
CA GLY A 225 -5.13 16.42 23.10
C GLY A 225 -3.71 17.00 23.26
N LYS A 226 -3.53 18.02 24.12
CA LYS A 226 -2.22 18.59 24.46
C LYS A 226 -1.37 17.65 25.33
N GLN A 227 -1.98 16.96 26.29
CA GLN A 227 -1.25 16.02 27.14
C GLN A 227 -0.68 14.82 26.33
N TRP A 228 -1.37 14.33 25.30
CA TRP A 228 -0.85 13.26 24.43
C TRP A 228 0.48 13.61 23.74
N THR A 229 0.62 14.85 23.25
CA THR A 229 1.87 15.30 22.61
C THR A 229 3.00 15.55 23.62
N GLN A 230 2.67 15.66 24.92
CA GLN A 230 3.62 15.80 26.02
C GLN A 230 3.94 14.47 26.75
N LEU A 231 3.23 13.36 26.45
CA LEU A 231 3.54 12.07 27.06
C LEU A 231 4.96 11.59 26.69
N SER A 232 5.75 11.28 27.70
CA SER A 232 6.99 10.51 27.58
C SER A 232 6.81 9.22 26.79
N ASP A 233 7.80 8.84 25.99
CA ASP A 233 7.71 7.69 25.08
C ASP A 233 7.41 6.35 25.78
N LYS A 234 7.94 6.12 26.99
CA LYS A 234 7.59 4.94 27.82
C LYS A 234 6.09 4.85 28.14
N LYS A 235 5.40 5.99 28.32
CA LYS A 235 3.94 6.05 28.49
C LYS A 235 3.20 5.82 27.18
N ARG A 236 3.70 6.35 26.05
CA ARG A 236 3.11 6.09 24.71
C ARG A 236 3.19 4.62 24.34
N LEU A 237 4.34 3.98 24.56
CA LEU A 237 4.60 2.59 24.20
C LEU A 237 3.58 1.63 24.83
N LYS A 238 3.18 1.84 26.08
CA LYS A 238 2.10 1.09 26.74
C LYS A 238 0.80 1.07 25.92
N TRP A 239 0.42 2.20 25.34
CA TRP A 239 -0.80 2.32 24.53
C TRP A 239 -0.60 1.83 23.10
N ILE A 240 0.62 1.91 22.57
CA ILE A 240 0.99 1.33 21.26
C ILE A 240 0.89 -0.19 21.31
N THR A 241 1.49 -0.84 22.31
CA THR A 241 1.37 -2.30 22.52
C THR A 241 -0.10 -2.70 22.68
N LYS A 242 -0.89 -1.98 23.48
CA LYS A 242 -2.32 -2.28 23.67
C LYS A 242 -3.17 -2.06 22.40
N SER A 243 -2.79 -1.11 21.54
CA SER A 243 -3.43 -0.90 20.24
C SER A 243 -3.12 -2.04 19.26
N LEU A 244 -1.88 -2.54 19.26
CA LEU A 244 -1.47 -3.69 18.45
C LEU A 244 -2.13 -4.99 18.92
N GLU A 245 -2.24 -5.20 20.23
CA GLU A 245 -2.94 -6.35 20.83
C GLU A 245 -4.42 -6.37 20.44
N GLN A 246 -5.12 -5.23 20.54
CA GLN A 246 -6.50 -5.11 20.04
C GLN A 246 -6.60 -5.28 18.52
N GLN A 247 -5.57 -4.89 17.76
CA GLN A 247 -5.53 -5.12 16.32
C GLN A 247 -5.39 -6.61 16.00
N LYS A 248 -4.55 -7.38 16.72
CA LYS A 248 -4.45 -8.84 16.57
C LYS A 248 -5.80 -9.50 16.86
N GLN A 249 -6.41 -9.18 18.01
CA GLN A 249 -7.73 -9.70 18.40
C GLN A 249 -8.80 -9.41 17.35
N TYR A 250 -8.83 -8.18 16.81
CA TYR A 250 -9.74 -7.83 15.72
C TYR A 250 -9.46 -8.60 14.42
N GLU A 251 -8.20 -8.76 14.02
CA GLU A 251 -7.82 -9.52 12.82
C GLU A 251 -8.16 -11.02 12.94
N GLU A 252 -8.13 -11.56 14.16
CA GLU A 252 -8.55 -12.92 14.50
C GLU A 252 -10.09 -13.07 14.43
N THR A 253 -10.85 -12.27 15.19
CA THR A 253 -12.33 -12.31 15.14
C THR A 253 -12.88 -11.99 13.75
N MET A 254 -12.22 -11.13 12.96
CA MET A 254 -12.62 -10.85 11.57
C MET A 254 -12.39 -12.02 10.61
N ARG A 255 -11.41 -12.91 10.86
CA ARG A 255 -11.23 -14.13 10.06
C ARG A 255 -12.38 -15.10 10.30
N GLU A 256 -12.70 -15.35 11.56
CA GLU A 256 -13.86 -16.17 11.96
C GLU A 256 -15.16 -15.62 11.37
N TYR A 257 -15.38 -14.30 11.49
CA TYR A 257 -16.56 -13.64 10.95
C TYR A 257 -16.67 -13.76 9.42
N ILE A 258 -15.56 -13.69 8.67
CA ILE A 258 -15.56 -13.86 7.21
C ILE A 258 -15.75 -15.33 6.81
N GLN A 259 -15.26 -16.29 7.61
CA GLN A 259 -15.54 -17.71 7.41
C GLN A 259 -17.02 -18.05 7.64
N GLN A 260 -17.67 -17.36 8.58
CA GLN A 260 -19.11 -17.49 8.87
C GLN A 260 -20.00 -16.72 7.88
N HIS A 261 -19.48 -15.70 7.20
CA HIS A 261 -20.22 -14.84 6.26
C HIS A 261 -19.55 -14.68 4.87
N PRO A 262 -19.49 -15.74 4.04
CA PRO A 262 -18.87 -15.70 2.71
C PRO A 262 -19.51 -14.67 1.75
N GLU A 263 -20.79 -14.35 1.94
CA GLU A 263 -21.56 -13.44 1.09
C GLU A 263 -21.06 -11.98 1.13
N LEU A 264 -20.39 -11.58 2.21
CA LEU A 264 -20.03 -10.18 2.46
C LEU A 264 -18.87 -9.65 1.61
N ASN A 265 -18.17 -10.50 0.85
CA ASN A 265 -17.11 -10.12 -0.11
C ASN A 265 -16.03 -9.18 0.47
N MET A 266 -15.71 -9.33 1.76
CA MET A 266 -14.72 -8.49 2.45
C MET A 266 -13.29 -8.95 2.14
N THR A 267 -12.42 -8.04 1.70
CA THR A 267 -11.03 -8.38 1.37
C THR A 267 -10.12 -8.34 2.60
N GLN A 268 -9.07 -9.18 2.64
CA GLN A 268 -8.06 -9.15 3.72
C GLN A 268 -7.40 -7.76 3.84
N GLU A 269 -7.18 -7.06 2.72
CA GLU A 269 -6.64 -5.69 2.69
C GLU A 269 -7.56 -4.66 3.38
N ASP A 270 -8.85 -4.93 3.50
CA ASP A 270 -9.79 -4.04 4.17
C ASP A 270 -9.74 -4.11 5.70
N ILE A 271 -9.18 -5.20 6.23
CA ILE A 271 -9.05 -5.54 7.65
C ILE A 271 -7.72 -5.01 8.23
N VAL A 272 -6.59 -5.35 7.59
CA VAL A 272 -5.20 -5.17 8.09
C VAL A 272 -4.70 -3.71 7.96
N LYS A 273 -5.55 -2.73 8.31
CA LYS A 273 -5.23 -1.30 8.22
C LYS A 273 -4.62 -0.81 9.53
N SER A 274 -3.29 -0.86 9.59
CA SER A 274 -2.41 -0.38 10.69
C SER A 274 -3.03 0.73 11.56
N THR A 275 -3.24 0.41 12.85
CA THR A 275 -3.72 1.37 13.86
C THR A 275 -2.73 2.46 14.23
N LEU A 276 -1.44 2.25 13.95
CA LEU A 276 -0.35 3.15 14.33
C LEU A 276 -0.04 4.21 13.26
N THR A 277 0.24 5.44 13.70
CA THR A 277 0.88 6.48 12.89
C THR A 277 2.36 6.17 12.66
N LYS A 278 3.00 6.88 11.71
CA LYS A 278 4.44 6.73 11.41
C LYS A 278 5.34 6.97 12.64
N ALA A 279 4.96 7.90 13.51
CA ALA A 279 5.74 8.21 14.73
C ALA A 279 5.59 7.12 15.80
N GLU A 280 4.37 6.62 16.02
CA GLU A 280 4.10 5.51 16.94
C GLU A 280 4.77 4.20 16.47
N ARG A 281 4.77 3.96 15.15
CA ARG A 281 5.46 2.83 14.52
C ARG A 281 6.97 2.91 14.73
N HIS A 282 7.63 4.01 14.38
CA HIS A 282 9.07 4.19 14.62
C HIS A 282 9.43 4.09 16.11
N LEU A 283 8.57 4.56 17.01
CA LEU A 283 8.77 4.37 18.45
C LEU A 283 8.69 2.89 18.89
N LYS A 284 7.79 2.09 18.28
CA LYS A 284 7.71 0.64 18.52
C LYS A 284 8.91 -0.10 17.92
N ASP A 285 9.24 0.17 16.66
CA ASP A 285 10.42 -0.37 15.97
C ASP A 285 11.69 -0.16 16.83
N LYS A 286 11.89 1.08 17.32
CA LYS A 286 13.00 1.45 18.19
C LYS A 286 12.97 0.77 19.57
N SER A 287 11.80 0.53 20.14
CA SER A 287 11.69 -0.18 21.43
C SER A 287 11.93 -1.68 21.31
N ASP A 288 11.68 -2.25 20.12
CA ASP A 288 11.88 -3.66 19.82
C ASP A 288 13.33 -3.98 19.40
N GLY A 289 14.18 -2.96 19.26
CA GLY A 289 15.56 -3.11 18.80
C GLY A 289 15.71 -3.22 17.28
N ARG A 290 14.65 -2.97 16.49
CA ARG A 290 14.74 -2.95 15.03
C ARG A 290 15.70 -1.83 14.59
N PRO A 291 16.78 -2.13 13.83
CA PRO A 291 17.77 -1.13 13.48
C PRO A 291 17.23 -0.08 12.49
N ASP A 292 17.64 1.18 12.69
CA ASP A 292 17.26 2.31 11.83
C ASP A 292 17.94 2.25 10.46
N LYS A 293 17.14 2.37 9.39
CA LYS A 293 17.62 2.33 8.00
C LYS A 293 18.64 3.45 7.73
N PRO A 294 19.85 3.13 7.25
CA PRO A 294 20.90 4.12 7.01
C PRO A 294 20.55 5.04 5.83
N PRO A 295 21.09 6.27 5.79
CA PRO A 295 20.98 7.16 4.64
C PRO A 295 21.41 6.47 3.32
N PRO A 296 20.74 6.74 2.19
CA PRO A 296 20.90 5.92 0.98
C PRO A 296 22.20 6.16 0.17
N ASN A 297 22.88 7.29 0.36
CA ASN A 297 24.11 7.66 -0.34
C ASN A 297 24.99 8.60 0.50
N GLY A 298 26.24 8.83 0.08
CA GLY A 298 27.20 9.70 0.78
C GLY A 298 26.72 11.12 1.05
N TYR A 299 25.98 11.74 0.11
CA TYR A 299 25.36 13.05 0.35
C TYR A 299 24.35 12.99 1.52
N SER A 300 23.53 11.95 1.55
CA SER A 300 22.53 11.77 2.62
C SER A 300 23.16 11.46 3.98
N MET A 301 24.31 10.77 4.01
CA MET A 301 25.13 10.63 5.23
C MET A 301 25.63 11.99 5.72
N PHE A 302 26.27 12.76 4.85
CA PHE A 302 26.74 14.12 5.16
C PHE A 302 25.60 15.02 5.67
N CYS A 303 24.44 15.00 5.02
CA CYS A 303 23.25 15.72 5.47
C CYS A 303 22.78 15.27 6.86
N ALA A 304 22.78 13.96 7.16
CA ALA A 304 22.35 13.44 8.45
C ALA A 304 23.29 13.86 9.59
N GLU A 305 24.60 13.81 9.35
CA GLU A 305 25.62 14.25 10.31
C GLU A 305 25.55 15.77 10.55
N LEU A 306 25.46 16.57 9.47
CA LEU A 306 25.39 18.03 9.57
C LEU A 306 24.05 18.54 10.15
N MET A 307 22.95 17.82 9.94
CA MET A 307 21.68 18.10 10.64
C MET A 307 21.71 17.73 12.13
N SER A 308 22.56 16.78 12.56
CA SER A 308 22.64 16.41 13.99
C SER A 308 23.45 17.41 14.81
N SER A 309 24.42 18.11 14.19
CA SER A 309 25.29 19.09 14.84
C SER A 309 24.69 20.51 14.93
N MET A 310 23.76 20.89 14.05
CA MET A 310 23.20 22.25 13.99
C MET A 310 21.72 22.29 14.43
N LYS A 311 21.41 21.86 15.66
CA LYS A 311 20.01 21.62 16.08
C LYS A 311 19.13 22.89 16.10
N ASP A 312 19.73 24.03 16.38
CA ASP A 312 19.05 25.31 16.65
C ASP A 312 18.63 26.06 15.36
N VAL A 313 19.20 25.67 14.21
CA VAL A 313 18.86 26.22 12.90
C VAL A 313 17.59 25.53 12.34
N PRO A 314 16.60 26.26 11.79
CA PRO A 314 15.40 25.67 11.18
C PRO A 314 15.67 24.59 10.12
N SER A 315 14.84 23.54 10.07
CA SER A 315 15.17 22.34 9.29
C SER A 315 15.19 22.54 7.77
N THR A 316 14.54 23.58 7.27
CA THR A 316 14.61 24.06 5.88
C THR A 316 15.99 24.63 5.57
N GLU A 317 16.45 25.57 6.39
CA GLU A 317 17.78 26.20 6.29
C GLU A 317 18.91 25.18 6.45
N ARG A 318 18.78 24.23 7.38
CA ARG A 318 19.76 23.13 7.53
C ARG A 318 19.95 22.36 6.22
N MET A 319 18.88 22.09 5.48
CA MET A 319 18.96 21.38 4.20
C MET A 319 19.63 22.22 3.11
N VAL A 320 19.36 23.54 3.08
CA VAL A 320 20.07 24.48 2.19
C VAL A 320 21.58 24.48 2.50
N MET A 321 21.95 24.61 3.78
CA MET A 321 23.34 24.58 4.25
C MET A 321 24.05 23.27 3.91
N CYS A 322 23.35 22.12 4.00
CA CYS A 322 23.89 20.85 3.53
C CYS A 322 24.17 20.85 2.02
N SER A 323 23.25 21.35 1.21
CA SER A 323 23.44 21.42 -0.26
C SER A 323 24.59 22.34 -0.67
N GLN A 324 24.80 23.45 0.06
CA GLN A 324 25.89 24.40 -0.18
C GLN A 324 27.24 23.80 0.21
N ARG A 325 27.38 23.27 1.44
CA ARG A 325 28.63 22.68 1.91
C ARG A 325 29.04 21.44 1.09
N TRP A 326 28.07 20.59 0.68
CA TRP A 326 28.37 19.44 -0.18
C TRP A 326 28.92 19.84 -1.56
N LYS A 327 28.50 20.96 -2.14
CA LYS A 327 29.11 21.46 -3.39
C LYS A 327 30.59 21.76 -3.21
N LEU A 328 30.95 22.40 -2.09
CA LEU A 328 32.31 22.84 -1.76
C LEU A 328 33.28 21.70 -1.36
N LEU A 329 32.78 20.55 -0.90
CA LEU A 329 33.63 19.39 -0.57
C LEU A 329 34.40 18.87 -1.80
N LYS A 330 35.65 18.45 -1.60
CA LYS A 330 36.49 17.79 -2.61
C LYS A 330 35.99 16.37 -2.89
N GLN A 331 36.39 15.79 -4.03
CA GLN A 331 35.90 14.47 -4.42
C GLN A 331 36.32 13.36 -3.44
N ASN A 332 37.56 13.39 -2.94
CA ASN A 332 38.05 12.45 -1.94
C ASN A 332 37.25 12.50 -0.61
N GLU A 333 36.72 13.67 -0.23
CA GLU A 333 35.84 13.81 0.94
C GLU A 333 34.46 13.20 0.65
N LYS A 334 33.89 13.47 -0.54
CA LYS A 334 32.64 12.87 -1.02
C LYS A 334 32.71 11.34 -1.09
N ASP A 335 33.84 10.81 -1.56
CA ASP A 335 34.13 9.37 -1.62
C ASP A 335 34.26 8.76 -0.21
N ALA A 336 34.79 9.50 0.77
CA ALA A 336 34.84 9.06 2.16
C ALA A 336 33.44 8.94 2.77
N TYR A 337 32.55 9.92 2.54
CA TYR A 337 31.14 9.82 2.96
C TYR A 337 30.40 8.68 2.24
N GLN A 338 30.71 8.41 0.97
CA GLN A 338 30.15 7.29 0.23
C GLN A 338 30.61 5.93 0.79
N LYS A 339 31.91 5.76 1.09
CA LYS A 339 32.43 4.57 1.78
C LYS A 339 31.80 4.39 3.17
N ARG A 340 31.63 5.47 3.95
CA ARG A 340 30.94 5.43 5.24
C ARG A 340 29.46 5.04 5.10
N CYS A 341 28.79 5.49 4.04
CA CYS A 341 27.42 5.09 3.70
C CYS A 341 27.33 3.58 3.43
N GLU A 342 28.24 3.03 2.64
CA GLU A 342 28.28 1.60 2.28
C GLU A 342 28.62 0.72 3.49
N GLN A 343 29.52 1.19 4.36
CA GLN A 343 29.82 0.52 5.63
C GLN A 343 28.59 0.49 6.56
N ARG A 344 27.89 1.63 6.71
CA ARG A 344 26.63 1.71 7.48
C ARG A 344 25.50 0.84 6.92
N LYS A 345 25.50 0.53 5.63
CA LYS A 345 24.55 -0.42 5.01
C LYS A 345 24.86 -1.86 5.43
N LYS A 346 26.13 -2.29 5.33
CA LYS A 346 26.57 -3.62 5.78
C LYS A 346 26.31 -3.83 7.28
N GLU A 347 26.58 -2.82 8.10
CA GLU A 347 26.28 -2.84 9.54
C GLU A 347 24.77 -2.99 9.79
N TYR A 348 23.94 -2.24 9.07
CA TYR A 348 22.48 -2.38 9.14
C TYR A 348 21.99 -3.75 8.66
N GLU A 349 22.57 -4.32 7.59
CA GLU A 349 22.23 -5.65 7.08
C GLU A 349 22.55 -6.74 8.12
N ILE A 350 23.71 -6.66 8.78
CA ILE A 350 24.11 -7.57 9.86
C ILE A 350 23.16 -7.45 11.06
N GLU A 351 22.86 -6.23 11.50
CA GLU A 351 21.98 -5.99 12.66
C GLU A 351 20.52 -6.34 12.35
N MET A 352 20.05 -6.10 11.12
CA MET A 352 18.69 -6.46 10.70
C MET A 352 18.54 -7.99 10.60
N ASN A 353 19.57 -8.70 10.10
CA ASN A 353 19.59 -10.16 10.13
C ASN A 353 19.60 -10.70 11.56
N ARG A 354 20.37 -10.11 12.49
CA ARG A 354 20.32 -10.46 13.92
C ARG A 354 18.93 -10.23 14.51
N PHE A 355 18.31 -9.08 14.23
CA PHE A 355 16.96 -8.74 14.68
C PHE A 355 15.93 -9.77 14.15
N LEU A 356 15.94 -10.08 12.86
CA LEU A 356 15.08 -11.12 12.28
C LEU A 356 15.31 -12.48 12.95
N SER A 357 16.56 -12.89 13.16
CA SER A 357 16.89 -14.15 13.87
C SER A 357 16.47 -14.17 15.35
N SER A 358 16.08 -13.03 15.94
CA SER A 358 15.56 -12.94 17.32
C SER A 358 14.02 -12.95 17.41
N LEU A 359 13.33 -12.87 16.26
CA LEU A 359 11.87 -12.94 16.16
C LEU A 359 11.42 -14.37 15.83
N SER A 360 10.18 -14.74 16.17
CA SER A 360 9.57 -15.99 15.69
C SER A 360 9.26 -15.92 14.20
N GLU A 361 9.09 -17.07 13.53
CA GLU A 361 8.88 -17.16 12.08
C GLU A 361 7.67 -16.35 11.59
N GLU A 362 6.57 -16.36 12.35
CA GLU A 362 5.38 -15.53 12.09
C GLU A 362 5.71 -14.03 12.06
N GLU A 363 6.56 -13.59 12.99
CA GLU A 363 6.94 -12.19 13.16
C GLU A 363 8.02 -11.77 12.15
N GLN A 364 8.95 -12.67 11.82
CA GLN A 364 9.89 -12.51 10.69
C GLN A 364 9.12 -12.31 9.39
N GLN A 365 8.15 -13.18 9.08
CA GLN A 365 7.41 -13.12 7.83
C GLN A 365 6.48 -11.88 7.78
N ARG A 366 5.96 -11.43 8.92
CA ARG A 366 5.29 -10.11 9.06
C ARG A 366 6.24 -8.95 8.77
N VAL A 367 7.43 -8.91 9.39
CA VAL A 367 8.42 -7.84 9.18
C VAL A 367 8.89 -7.80 7.73
N LEU A 368 9.19 -8.95 7.12
CA LEU A 368 9.53 -9.06 5.70
C LEU A 368 8.35 -8.66 4.78
N GLY A 369 7.11 -8.86 5.23
CA GLY A 369 5.91 -8.34 4.58
C GLY A 369 5.80 -6.82 4.61
N GLU A 370 6.13 -6.19 5.74
CA GLU A 370 6.18 -4.72 5.89
C GLU A 370 7.39 -4.07 5.22
N GLU A 371 8.50 -4.80 5.06
CA GLU A 371 9.70 -4.34 4.35
C GLU A 371 9.47 -4.20 2.84
N LYS A 372 8.53 -4.94 2.25
CA LYS A 372 8.15 -4.77 0.84
C LYS A 372 7.67 -3.33 0.61
N PRO A 373 8.27 -2.57 -0.34
CA PRO A 373 8.07 -1.13 -0.44
C PRO A 373 6.62 -0.77 -0.80
N GLY A 374 5.84 -0.40 0.23
CA GLY A 374 4.43 -0.05 0.12
C GLY A 374 4.19 1.04 -0.93
N PHE A 375 3.35 0.72 -1.91
CA PHE A 375 2.96 1.61 -3.02
C PHE A 375 2.52 2.98 -2.48
N LYS A 376 3.21 4.06 -2.89
CA LYS A 376 3.07 5.41 -2.30
C LYS A 376 1.65 5.96 -2.42
N LYS A 377 0.83 5.77 -1.38
CA LYS A 377 -0.52 6.32 -1.26
C LYS A 377 -0.45 7.79 -0.82
N GLY A 378 -0.11 8.67 -1.76
CA GLY A 378 0.19 10.07 -1.49
C GLY A 378 -0.99 10.90 -0.99
N SER A 379 -0.74 11.75 0.00
CA SER A 379 -1.55 12.93 0.29
C SER A 379 -1.27 13.99 -0.79
N GLY A 380 -2.29 14.35 -1.58
CA GLY A 380 -2.12 15.19 -2.77
C GLY A 380 -2.38 16.68 -2.55
N ALA A 381 -1.73 17.48 -3.39
CA ALA A 381 -2.14 18.84 -3.75
C ALA A 381 -1.77 19.07 -5.24
N SER A 382 -2.66 19.76 -5.98
CA SER A 382 -2.52 20.17 -7.39
C SER A 382 -2.36 19.10 -8.49
N SER A 383 -3.46 18.93 -9.23
CA SER A 383 -3.70 18.53 -10.63
C SER A 383 -2.61 18.71 -11.70
N PRO A 384 -2.78 18.20 -12.95
CA PRO A 384 -3.59 17.04 -13.39
C PRO A 384 -2.92 16.14 -14.47
N ALA A 385 -3.07 14.80 -14.40
CA ALA A 385 -2.88 13.93 -15.58
C ALA A 385 -3.66 12.59 -15.51
N SER A 386 -4.34 12.28 -16.62
CA SER A 386 -4.67 10.95 -17.19
C SER A 386 -4.67 9.71 -16.29
N LYS A 387 -5.86 9.29 -15.84
CA LYS A 387 -6.11 7.90 -15.42
C LYS A 387 -6.48 7.03 -16.63
N LYS A 388 -5.77 5.91 -16.85
CA LYS A 388 -6.30 4.72 -17.52
C LYS A 388 -6.15 3.51 -16.60
N LYS A 389 -7.25 2.85 -16.28
CA LYS A 389 -7.23 1.49 -15.70
C LYS A 389 -6.94 0.49 -16.81
N SER A 390 -6.14 -0.53 -16.52
CA SER A 390 -6.13 -1.79 -17.25
C SER A 390 -6.45 -2.91 -16.27
N SER A 391 -7.24 -3.91 -16.70
CA SER A 391 -7.60 -5.06 -15.88
C SER A 391 -8.03 -6.25 -16.73
N LYS A 392 -7.14 -7.23 -16.87
CA LYS A 392 -7.50 -8.64 -17.10
C LYS A 392 -6.44 -9.55 -16.46
N LYS A 393 -6.73 -10.85 -16.37
CA LYS A 393 -6.24 -11.79 -15.34
C LYS A 393 -5.41 -12.91 -15.96
N LYS A 394 -4.54 -13.54 -15.14
CA LYS A 394 -3.63 -14.67 -15.46
C LYS A 394 -2.49 -14.30 -16.43
N GLU A 395 -1.29 -14.89 -16.36
CA GLU A 395 -0.77 -16.02 -15.56
C GLU A 395 0.49 -15.64 -14.71
N LYS A 396 1.28 -16.63 -14.29
CA LYS A 396 2.56 -16.58 -13.54
C LYS A 396 2.49 -16.22 -12.04
N GLU A 397 2.03 -17.20 -11.28
CA GLU A 397 2.41 -17.40 -9.86
C GLU A 397 3.76 -18.15 -9.73
N ASP A 398 4.76 -17.82 -10.56
CA ASP A 398 6.16 -18.21 -10.31
C ASP A 398 7.14 -17.29 -11.07
N ARG A 399 7.26 -16.04 -10.61
CA ARG A 399 8.25 -15.08 -11.16
C ARG A 399 8.89 -14.15 -10.14
N SER A 400 8.62 -14.34 -8.86
CA SER A 400 9.03 -13.45 -7.76
C SER A 400 10.51 -13.55 -7.36
N ARG A 401 11.35 -14.17 -8.20
CA ARG A 401 12.80 -14.40 -7.97
C ARG A 401 13.69 -14.26 -9.22
N LEU A 402 13.18 -13.81 -10.37
CA LEU A 402 13.98 -13.67 -11.60
C LEU A 402 13.83 -12.26 -12.21
N PRO A 403 14.84 -11.75 -12.94
CA PRO A 403 14.75 -10.47 -13.65
C PRO A 403 13.70 -10.50 -14.77
N ASP A 404 13.29 -9.32 -15.24
CA ASP A 404 12.48 -9.19 -16.46
C ASP A 404 13.26 -9.71 -17.68
N PRO A 405 12.67 -10.59 -18.52
CA PRO A 405 13.34 -11.12 -19.70
C PRO A 405 13.80 -10.04 -20.68
N PRO A 406 14.78 -10.36 -21.53
CA PRO A 406 15.29 -9.44 -22.53
C PRO A 406 14.25 -9.24 -23.63
N LYS A 407 14.08 -7.98 -24.05
CA LYS A 407 13.12 -7.58 -25.07
C LYS A 407 13.66 -7.85 -26.47
N THR A 408 12.80 -8.28 -27.38
CA THR A 408 13.17 -8.42 -28.80
C THR A 408 13.43 -7.05 -29.43
N ALA A 409 14.11 -7.02 -30.58
CA ALA A 409 14.28 -5.80 -31.36
C ALA A 409 12.92 -5.17 -31.73
N GLN A 410 11.93 -6.02 -32.02
CA GLN A 410 10.54 -5.62 -32.28
C GLN A 410 9.91 -4.99 -31.04
N ASP A 411 10.03 -5.59 -29.85
CA ASP A 411 9.49 -5.04 -28.60
C ASP A 411 10.03 -3.65 -28.29
N ILE A 412 11.33 -3.44 -28.48
CA ILE A 412 12.01 -2.16 -28.17
C ILE A 412 11.61 -1.08 -29.19
N TRP A 413 11.55 -1.42 -30.47
CA TRP A 413 11.02 -0.51 -31.49
C TRP A 413 9.54 -0.17 -31.22
N GLN A 414 8.70 -1.19 -30.97
CA GLN A 414 7.28 -1.01 -30.64
C GLN A 414 7.10 -0.11 -29.42
N GLN A 415 7.89 -0.29 -28.36
CA GLN A 415 7.87 0.58 -27.17
C GLN A 415 8.26 2.03 -27.46
N SER A 416 9.03 2.30 -28.51
CA SER A 416 9.38 3.66 -28.91
C SER A 416 8.27 4.36 -29.71
N VAL A 417 7.55 3.64 -30.57
CA VAL A 417 6.50 4.22 -31.46
C VAL A 417 5.07 4.07 -30.95
N ILE A 418 4.84 3.29 -29.88
CA ILE A 418 3.49 3.01 -29.33
C ILE A 418 2.69 4.28 -28.99
N GLY A 419 3.35 5.39 -28.64
CA GLY A 419 2.70 6.68 -28.43
C GLY A 419 2.01 7.21 -29.69
N ASP A 420 2.76 7.30 -30.79
CA ASP A 420 2.28 7.84 -32.06
C ASP A 420 1.23 6.94 -32.71
N TYR A 421 1.40 5.62 -32.61
CA TYR A 421 0.41 4.67 -33.11
C TYR A 421 -0.86 4.68 -32.25
N LEU A 422 -0.78 4.82 -30.92
CA LEU A 422 -1.97 5.02 -30.09
C LEU A 422 -2.66 6.36 -30.34
N ALA A 423 -1.95 7.40 -30.80
CA ALA A 423 -2.57 8.64 -31.26
C ALA A 423 -3.29 8.43 -32.60
N ARG A 424 -2.60 7.88 -33.61
CA ARG A 424 -3.15 7.57 -34.96
C ARG A 424 -4.39 6.69 -34.89
N PHE A 425 -4.37 5.65 -34.06
CA PHE A 425 -5.48 4.70 -33.90
C PHE A 425 -6.47 5.05 -32.77
N LYS A 426 -6.59 6.33 -32.38
CA LYS A 426 -7.60 6.82 -31.40
C LYS A 426 -7.63 6.00 -30.09
N SER A 427 -6.47 5.63 -29.56
CA SER A 427 -6.28 4.76 -28.39
C SER A 427 -6.71 3.28 -28.52
N ASP A 428 -7.07 2.81 -29.71
CA ASP A 428 -7.31 1.39 -30.01
C ASP A 428 -5.98 0.62 -30.00
N ARG A 429 -5.69 -0.05 -28.87
CA ARG A 429 -4.43 -0.76 -28.64
C ARG A 429 -4.24 -1.97 -29.57
N PRO A 430 -5.24 -2.85 -29.81
CA PRO A 430 -5.13 -3.91 -30.82
C PRO A 430 -4.82 -3.39 -32.23
N LYS A 431 -5.53 -2.35 -32.72
CA LYS A 431 -5.26 -1.81 -34.07
C LYS A 431 -3.89 -1.14 -34.16
N ALA A 432 -3.50 -0.36 -33.15
CA ALA A 432 -2.14 0.19 -33.06
C ALA A 432 -1.08 -0.91 -33.11
N GLN A 433 -1.24 -1.98 -32.33
CA GLN A 433 -0.28 -3.08 -32.27
C GLN A 433 -0.18 -3.86 -33.60
N LYS A 434 -1.30 -4.16 -34.27
CA LYS A 434 -1.29 -4.81 -35.59
C LYS A 434 -0.65 -3.92 -36.67
N ALA A 435 -0.91 -2.62 -36.65
CA ALA A 435 -0.29 -1.68 -37.58
C ALA A 435 1.23 -1.54 -37.33
N MET A 436 1.65 -1.54 -36.06
CA MET A 436 3.07 -1.56 -35.69
C MET A 436 3.76 -2.85 -36.16
N GLU A 437 3.14 -4.00 -35.94
CA GLU A 437 3.63 -5.30 -36.41
C GLU A 437 3.79 -5.34 -37.95
N ALA A 438 2.80 -4.85 -38.70
CA ALA A 438 2.90 -4.72 -40.16
C ALA A 438 4.07 -3.82 -40.60
N THR A 439 4.26 -2.66 -39.96
CA THR A 439 5.39 -1.77 -40.24
C THR A 439 6.74 -2.40 -39.86
N TRP A 440 6.81 -3.14 -38.75
CA TRP A 440 8.02 -3.86 -38.38
C TRP A 440 8.39 -4.92 -39.42
N SER A 441 7.42 -5.65 -39.97
CA SER A 441 7.66 -6.59 -41.06
C SER A 441 8.28 -5.90 -42.29
N THR A 442 7.70 -4.78 -42.74
CA THR A 442 8.15 -4.07 -43.96
C THR A 442 9.41 -3.21 -43.79
N MET A 443 9.81 -2.82 -42.57
CA MET A 443 11.05 -2.08 -42.32
C MET A 443 12.29 -2.78 -42.89
N GLU A 444 13.21 -2.01 -43.47
CA GLU A 444 14.43 -2.58 -44.07
C GLU A 444 15.41 -3.13 -43.03
N LYS A 445 16.27 -4.08 -43.45
CA LYS A 445 17.37 -4.59 -42.63
C LYS A 445 18.22 -3.45 -42.04
N LYS A 446 18.50 -2.38 -42.81
CA LYS A 446 19.29 -1.22 -42.36
C LYS A 446 18.66 -0.45 -41.19
N GLU A 447 17.34 -0.36 -41.15
CA GLU A 447 16.59 0.35 -40.10
C GLU A 447 16.48 -0.51 -38.83
N LYS A 448 16.31 -1.82 -39.00
CA LYS A 448 16.24 -2.81 -37.92
C LYS A 448 17.54 -2.89 -37.11
N ILE A 449 18.71 -2.59 -37.70
CA ILE A 449 20.03 -2.65 -37.03
C ILE A 449 20.07 -1.89 -35.69
N MET A 450 19.48 -0.69 -35.58
CA MET A 450 19.56 0.08 -34.33
C MET A 450 18.76 -0.58 -33.19
N TRP A 451 17.71 -1.33 -33.52
CA TRP A 451 16.83 -2.01 -32.57
C TRP A 451 17.39 -3.39 -32.19
N ILE A 452 18.03 -4.08 -33.15
CA ILE A 452 18.82 -5.28 -32.89
C ILE A 452 19.99 -4.98 -31.94
N LYS A 453 20.70 -3.85 -32.13
CA LYS A 453 21.76 -3.41 -31.20
C LYS A 453 21.23 -3.15 -29.78
N LYS A 454 20.07 -2.50 -29.64
CA LYS A 454 19.41 -2.29 -28.33
C LYS A 454 18.93 -3.60 -27.68
N ALA A 455 18.43 -4.56 -28.46
CA ALA A 455 18.03 -5.88 -27.95
C ALA A 455 19.25 -6.67 -27.44
N ALA A 456 20.38 -6.62 -28.16
CA ALA A 456 21.65 -7.20 -27.71
C ALA A 456 22.23 -6.50 -26.46
N GLU A 457 21.81 -5.28 -26.15
CA GLU A 457 22.16 -4.58 -24.90
C GLU A 457 21.22 -4.93 -23.74
N ASP A 458 19.91 -5.04 -23.99
CA ASP A 458 18.93 -5.51 -22.99
C ASP A 458 19.17 -7.00 -22.61
N GLN A 459 19.62 -7.82 -23.57
CA GLN A 459 20.16 -9.16 -23.36
C GLN A 459 21.33 -9.16 -22.35
N LYS A 460 22.35 -8.32 -22.57
CA LYS A 460 23.51 -8.17 -21.66
C LYS A 460 23.12 -7.58 -20.30
N ARG A 461 22.02 -6.84 -20.23
CA ARG A 461 21.44 -6.37 -18.97
C ARG A 461 20.71 -7.50 -18.25
N TYR A 462 19.92 -8.33 -18.95
CA TYR A 462 19.27 -9.51 -18.36
C TYR A 462 20.30 -10.53 -17.83
N GLU A 463 21.36 -10.80 -18.58
CA GLU A 463 22.48 -11.67 -18.17
C GLU A 463 23.21 -11.14 -16.94
N ARG A 464 23.38 -9.82 -16.82
CA ARG A 464 23.97 -9.14 -15.66
C ARG A 464 23.07 -9.25 -14.43
N ASP A 465 21.79 -8.91 -14.56
CA ASP A 465 20.80 -8.99 -13.49
C ASP A 465 20.66 -10.45 -12.99
N LEU A 466 20.72 -11.44 -13.90
CA LEU A 466 20.76 -12.87 -13.55
C LEU A 466 22.03 -13.28 -12.81
N CYS A 467 23.18 -12.71 -13.19
CA CYS A 467 24.46 -12.97 -12.52
C CYS A 467 24.46 -12.40 -11.09
N GLU A 468 23.90 -11.20 -10.90
CA GLU A 468 23.79 -10.51 -9.61
C GLU A 468 22.79 -11.19 -8.66
N MET A 469 21.72 -11.82 -9.18
CA MET A 469 20.76 -12.58 -8.38
C MET A 469 21.18 -14.05 -8.10
N ARG A 470 22.28 -14.54 -8.68
CA ARG A 470 22.81 -15.88 -8.39
C ARG A 470 23.68 -15.82 -7.13
N SER A 471 23.47 -16.73 -6.17
CA SER A 471 24.17 -16.67 -4.88
C SER A 471 25.70 -16.68 -5.04
N PRO A 472 26.47 -16.03 -4.13
CA PRO A 472 27.91 -15.83 -4.31
C PRO A 472 28.71 -17.12 -4.57
N ALA A 473 28.30 -18.25 -3.98
CA ALA A 473 28.89 -19.55 -4.21
C ALA A 473 28.78 -20.02 -5.68
N VAL A 474 27.65 -19.76 -6.35
CA VAL A 474 27.40 -20.20 -7.74
C VAL A 474 27.87 -19.14 -8.75
N ALA A 475 27.82 -17.85 -8.39
CA ALA A 475 28.44 -16.78 -9.17
C ALA A 475 29.98 -16.92 -9.24
N ALA A 476 30.62 -17.38 -8.16
CA ALA A 476 32.06 -17.70 -8.16
C ALA A 476 32.42 -18.86 -9.10
N ILE A 477 31.59 -19.92 -9.11
CA ILE A 477 31.76 -21.07 -10.02
C ILE A 477 31.64 -20.62 -11.50
N ALA A 478 30.65 -19.78 -11.81
CA ALA A 478 30.44 -19.27 -13.17
C ALA A 478 31.51 -18.26 -13.64
N SER A 479 32.14 -17.52 -12.71
CA SER A 479 33.14 -16.48 -13.02
C SER A 479 34.60 -16.97 -12.97
N GLY A 480 34.83 -18.29 -12.86
CA GLY A 480 36.15 -18.91 -12.93
C GLY A 480 37.10 -18.63 -11.75
N LYS A 481 36.68 -17.81 -10.78
CA LYS A 481 37.45 -17.51 -9.57
C LYS A 481 37.32 -18.66 -8.58
N LYS A 482 38.31 -19.56 -8.58
CA LYS A 482 38.41 -20.73 -7.70
C LYS A 482 38.28 -20.35 -6.22
N ILE A 483 37.08 -20.53 -5.67
CA ILE A 483 36.95 -21.01 -4.29
C ILE A 483 37.71 -22.35 -4.25
N LYS A 484 38.54 -22.55 -3.22
CA LYS A 484 39.11 -23.86 -2.89
C LYS A 484 38.35 -24.35 -1.68
N PHE A 485 37.71 -25.51 -1.75
CA PHE A 485 37.24 -26.15 -0.54
C PHE A 485 38.42 -26.80 0.20
N GLU A 486 38.36 -26.83 1.53
CA GLU A 486 39.46 -27.38 2.32
C GLU A 486 39.51 -28.91 2.11
N GLY A 487 40.71 -29.42 1.81
CA GLY A 487 40.90 -30.81 1.38
C GLY A 487 40.51 -31.15 -0.07
N GLU A 488 39.99 -30.20 -0.87
CA GLU A 488 39.63 -30.46 -2.27
C GLU A 488 40.86 -30.87 -3.11
N PRO A 489 40.82 -31.99 -3.86
CA PRO A 489 41.91 -32.40 -4.74
C PRO A 489 42.28 -31.33 -5.78
N LYS A 490 43.57 -31.17 -6.08
CA LYS A 490 44.04 -30.17 -7.06
C LYS A 490 43.89 -30.70 -8.48
N LYS A 491 43.16 -29.97 -9.34
CA LYS A 491 42.97 -30.31 -10.76
C LYS A 491 44.34 -30.52 -11.48
N PRO A 492 44.54 -31.66 -12.18
CA PRO A 492 45.79 -32.01 -12.86
C PRO A 492 45.91 -31.31 -14.22
N PRO A 493 47.07 -31.45 -14.91
CA PRO A 493 47.23 -31.03 -16.30
C PRO A 493 46.15 -31.61 -17.22
N SER A 494 45.50 -30.75 -18.02
CA SER A 494 44.44 -31.16 -18.96
C SER A 494 44.94 -31.84 -20.24
N ASN A 495 46.22 -31.67 -20.58
CA ASN A 495 46.85 -32.32 -21.72
C ASN A 495 48.39 -32.44 -21.53
N GLY A 496 49.06 -33.13 -22.45
CA GLY A 496 50.50 -33.33 -22.42
C GLY A 496 51.30 -32.02 -22.42
N TYR A 497 50.86 -31.00 -23.16
CA TYR A 497 51.49 -29.68 -23.17
C TYR A 497 51.42 -28.98 -21.80
N GLN A 498 50.30 -29.06 -21.07
CA GLN A 498 50.22 -28.57 -19.69
C GLN A 498 51.15 -29.34 -18.75
N LYS A 499 51.33 -30.65 -18.94
CA LYS A 499 52.27 -31.43 -18.12
C LYS A 499 53.74 -31.09 -18.44
N PHE A 500 54.07 -30.87 -19.70
CA PHE A 500 55.40 -30.44 -20.14
C PHE A 500 55.73 -29.02 -19.65
N SER A 501 54.84 -28.05 -19.89
CA SER A 501 55.01 -26.67 -19.43
C SER A 501 55.11 -26.56 -17.90
N GLN A 502 54.36 -27.37 -17.15
CA GLN A 502 54.54 -27.48 -15.70
C GLN A 502 55.96 -27.96 -15.31
N GLU A 503 56.54 -28.90 -16.05
CA GLU A 503 57.90 -29.41 -15.82
C GLU A 503 58.95 -28.33 -16.13
N MET A 504 58.84 -27.66 -17.28
CA MET A 504 59.71 -26.56 -17.72
C MET A 504 59.58 -25.26 -16.89
N LEU A 505 58.53 -25.12 -16.08
CA LEU A 505 58.41 -24.06 -15.07
C LEU A 505 58.88 -24.51 -13.68
N SER A 506 59.01 -25.82 -13.44
CA SER A 506 59.45 -26.37 -12.15
C SER A 506 60.94 -26.73 -12.11
N ASN A 507 61.56 -27.00 -13.27
CA ASN A 507 63.00 -27.30 -13.37
C ASN A 507 63.90 -26.08 -13.11
N GLY A 508 63.33 -24.87 -13.05
CA GLY A 508 64.01 -23.62 -12.73
C GLY A 508 64.86 -23.00 -13.85
N GLU A 509 65.12 -23.74 -14.93
CA GLU A 509 66.00 -23.36 -16.04
C GLU A 509 65.63 -21.99 -16.66
N LEU A 510 64.33 -21.75 -16.83
CA LEU A 510 63.81 -20.54 -17.46
C LEU A 510 63.56 -19.38 -16.47
N ASN A 511 63.88 -19.51 -15.17
CA ASN A 511 63.51 -18.53 -14.14
C ASN A 511 64.11 -17.13 -14.31
N HIS A 512 65.14 -16.98 -15.14
CA HIS A 512 65.74 -15.68 -15.45
C HIS A 512 64.90 -14.84 -16.43
N LEU A 513 63.91 -15.43 -17.12
CA LEU A 513 63.03 -14.74 -18.07
C LEU A 513 61.68 -14.35 -17.43
N PRO A 514 61.06 -13.22 -17.84
CA PRO A 514 59.72 -12.86 -17.40
C PRO A 514 58.68 -13.87 -17.89
N MET A 515 57.57 -14.00 -17.16
CA MET A 515 56.58 -15.08 -17.36
C MET A 515 56.04 -15.17 -18.80
N LYS A 516 55.91 -14.04 -19.51
CA LYS A 516 55.45 -14.00 -20.91
C LYS A 516 56.43 -14.71 -21.85
N GLU A 517 57.73 -14.50 -21.66
CA GLU A 517 58.79 -15.11 -22.47
C GLU A 517 59.02 -16.58 -22.10
N ARG A 518 58.93 -16.93 -20.79
CA ARG A 518 58.94 -18.34 -20.36
C ARG A 518 57.88 -19.16 -21.09
N MET A 519 56.65 -18.66 -21.17
CA MET A 519 55.56 -19.35 -21.87
C MET A 519 55.79 -19.44 -23.39
N ALA A 520 56.45 -18.45 -24.00
CA ALA A 520 56.80 -18.46 -25.43
C ALA A 520 57.89 -19.50 -25.74
N GLU A 521 58.98 -19.54 -24.97
CA GLU A 521 60.05 -20.53 -25.17
C GLU A 521 59.58 -21.96 -24.83
N ILE A 522 58.71 -22.12 -23.84
CA ILE A 522 58.06 -23.42 -23.57
C ILE A 522 57.20 -23.88 -24.76
N GLY A 523 56.46 -22.98 -25.41
CA GLY A 523 55.74 -23.28 -26.64
C GLY A 523 56.68 -23.69 -27.77
N SER A 524 57.77 -22.94 -27.97
CA SER A 524 58.83 -23.22 -28.96
C SER A 524 59.51 -24.58 -28.74
N ARG A 525 59.83 -24.93 -27.49
CA ARG A 525 60.40 -26.23 -27.13
C ARG A 525 59.40 -27.38 -27.29
N TRP A 526 58.14 -27.17 -26.93
CA TRP A 526 57.09 -28.17 -27.16
C TRP A 526 56.90 -28.47 -28.65
N GLN A 527 56.91 -27.47 -29.52
CA GLN A 527 56.80 -27.73 -30.96
C GLN A 527 58.00 -28.55 -31.48
N ARG A 528 59.22 -28.21 -31.06
CA ARG A 528 60.46 -28.95 -31.38
C ARG A 528 60.55 -30.36 -30.77
N LEU A 529 59.69 -30.72 -29.82
CA LEU A 529 59.73 -32.01 -29.11
C LEU A 529 59.31 -33.19 -30.02
N PRO A 530 60.02 -34.34 -30.03
CA PRO A 530 59.63 -35.51 -30.81
C PRO A 530 58.26 -36.09 -30.43
N LEU A 531 57.54 -36.68 -31.40
CA LEU A 531 56.23 -37.31 -31.20
C LEU A 531 56.21 -38.31 -30.03
N LYS A 532 57.21 -39.20 -29.97
CA LYS A 532 57.38 -40.20 -28.90
C LYS A 532 57.45 -39.58 -27.49
N GLU A 533 57.97 -38.36 -27.37
CA GLU A 533 58.03 -37.63 -26.10
C GLU A 533 56.74 -36.84 -25.82
N LYS A 534 56.13 -36.25 -26.85
CA LYS A 534 54.77 -35.67 -26.76
C LYS A 534 53.77 -36.71 -26.24
N ASP A 535 53.84 -37.95 -26.72
CA ASP A 535 53.04 -39.08 -26.25
C ASP A 535 53.38 -39.52 -24.82
N ARG A 536 54.65 -39.46 -24.40
CA ARG A 536 55.04 -39.68 -23.00
C ARG A 536 54.36 -38.65 -22.08
N TYR A 537 54.40 -37.37 -22.44
CA TYR A 537 53.73 -36.32 -21.66
C TYR A 537 52.20 -36.42 -21.71
N LYS A 538 51.61 -36.83 -22.84
CA LYS A 538 50.18 -37.14 -22.98
C LYS A 538 49.75 -38.23 -21.99
N LYS A 539 50.43 -39.39 -21.99
CA LYS A 539 50.15 -40.50 -21.07
C LYS A 539 50.30 -40.12 -19.60
N ILE A 540 51.29 -39.29 -19.25
CA ILE A 540 51.47 -38.77 -17.88
C ILE A 540 50.32 -37.83 -17.48
N ALA A 541 49.80 -37.00 -18.39
CA ALA A 541 48.64 -36.15 -18.13
C ALA A 541 47.35 -36.97 -17.96
N GLU A 542 47.11 -37.96 -18.84
CA GLU A 542 45.96 -38.88 -18.79
C GLU A 542 45.94 -39.68 -17.48
N GLU A 543 47.08 -40.26 -17.07
CA GLU A 543 47.20 -40.97 -15.80
C GLU A 543 46.96 -40.05 -14.59
N LYS A 544 47.42 -38.79 -14.64
CA LYS A 544 47.13 -37.80 -13.59
C LYS A 544 45.66 -37.38 -13.55
N GLN A 545 44.96 -37.37 -14.69
CA GLN A 545 43.50 -37.18 -14.75
C GLN A 545 42.75 -38.38 -14.16
N ARG A 546 43.19 -39.61 -14.46
CA ARG A 546 42.64 -40.84 -13.87
C ARG A 546 42.80 -40.85 -12.34
N GLN A 547 43.99 -40.53 -11.83
CA GLN A 547 44.26 -40.41 -10.40
C GLN A 547 43.39 -39.33 -9.74
N TYR A 548 43.25 -38.16 -10.37
CA TYR A 548 42.39 -37.09 -9.87
C TYR A 548 40.91 -37.48 -9.82
N LYS A 549 40.39 -38.20 -10.83
CA LYS A 549 38.99 -38.66 -10.84
C LYS A 549 38.67 -39.52 -9.62
N VAL A 550 39.54 -40.48 -9.30
CA VAL A 550 39.41 -41.35 -8.11
C VAL A 550 39.48 -40.53 -6.81
N GLN A 551 40.43 -39.59 -6.70
CA GLN A 551 40.55 -38.73 -5.52
C GLN A 551 39.34 -37.81 -5.33
N LEU A 552 38.76 -37.29 -6.42
CA LEU A 552 37.57 -36.45 -6.39
C LEU A 552 36.32 -37.26 -5.98
N GLU A 553 36.18 -38.48 -6.50
CA GLU A 553 35.10 -39.40 -6.16
C GLU A 553 35.16 -39.82 -4.68
N GLN A 554 36.36 -40.13 -4.16
CA GLN A 554 36.60 -40.38 -2.74
C GLN A 554 36.27 -39.17 -1.86
N TRP A 555 36.67 -37.95 -2.28
CA TRP A 555 36.38 -36.71 -1.55
C TRP A 555 34.88 -36.37 -1.54
N LEU A 556 34.17 -36.56 -2.66
CA LEU A 556 32.71 -36.37 -2.74
C LEU A 556 31.96 -37.38 -1.86
N SER A 557 32.41 -38.65 -1.83
CA SER A 557 31.86 -39.71 -0.98
C SER A 557 32.03 -39.37 0.51
N ALA A 558 33.21 -38.91 0.92
CA ALA A 558 33.50 -38.51 2.31
C ALA A 558 32.66 -37.32 2.80
N GLN A 559 32.15 -36.48 1.89
CA GLN A 559 31.31 -35.31 2.21
C GLN A 559 29.80 -35.61 2.16
N GLY A 560 29.37 -36.85 1.92
CA GLY A 560 27.96 -37.25 1.89
C GLY A 560 27.13 -36.63 0.75
N LEU A 561 27.79 -36.10 -0.29
CA LEU A 561 27.12 -35.37 -1.37
C LEU A 561 26.46 -36.34 -2.37
N ASN A 562 25.13 -36.26 -2.43
CA ASN A 562 24.30 -37.32 -3.01
C ASN A 562 24.30 -37.34 -4.56
N ARG A 563 23.84 -38.47 -5.14
CA ARG A 563 23.93 -38.89 -6.56
C ARG A 563 23.45 -37.85 -7.59
N MET A 564 22.62 -36.89 -7.19
CA MET A 564 22.17 -35.77 -8.02
C MET A 564 23.34 -34.88 -8.50
N ILE A 565 24.33 -34.61 -7.64
CA ILE A 565 25.45 -33.70 -7.97
C ILE A 565 26.42 -34.35 -8.97
N MET A 566 26.59 -35.68 -8.90
CA MET A 566 27.35 -36.45 -9.89
C MET A 566 26.79 -36.27 -11.31
N LEU A 567 25.46 -36.25 -11.48
CA LEU A 567 24.82 -36.00 -12.77
C LEU A 567 25.09 -34.58 -13.28
N THR A 568 24.94 -33.56 -12.42
CA THR A 568 25.17 -32.15 -12.80
C THR A 568 26.62 -31.89 -13.21
N ILE A 569 27.60 -32.52 -12.55
CA ILE A 569 29.02 -32.38 -12.89
C ILE A 569 29.39 -33.23 -14.11
N GLY A 570 28.86 -34.45 -14.23
CA GLY A 570 29.13 -35.37 -15.34
C GLY A 570 28.63 -34.85 -16.70
N LEU A 571 27.42 -34.29 -16.74
CA LEU A 571 26.84 -33.68 -17.96
C LEU A 571 27.73 -32.58 -18.56
N CYS A 572 28.54 -31.89 -17.75
CA CYS A 572 29.45 -30.84 -18.19
C CYS A 572 30.70 -31.36 -18.93
N PHE A 573 30.90 -32.69 -19.04
CA PHE A 573 32.10 -33.29 -19.64
C PHE A 573 31.83 -34.06 -20.95
N GLN A 574 30.57 -34.30 -21.31
CA GLN A 574 30.22 -35.23 -22.41
C GLN A 574 29.93 -34.54 -23.75
N PHE A 575 29.44 -33.29 -23.75
CA PHE A 575 29.01 -32.57 -24.96
C PHE A 575 30.15 -31.76 -25.63
N LYS A 576 31.14 -32.44 -26.23
CA LYS A 576 31.93 -31.89 -27.35
C LYS A 576 32.71 -32.96 -28.15
N LYS A 577 32.03 -33.71 -29.01
CA LYS A 577 32.65 -34.50 -30.08
C LYS A 577 31.59 -34.84 -31.14
N GLU A 578 31.93 -34.61 -32.41
CA GLU A 578 31.05 -34.77 -33.60
C GLU A 578 29.74 -33.92 -33.56
N ASP A 579 29.12 -33.50 -34.67
CA ASP A 579 29.42 -33.72 -36.11
C ASP A 579 29.66 -32.37 -36.83
N ASP A 580 30.49 -32.39 -37.88
CA ASP A 580 30.51 -31.45 -39.02
C ASP A 580 30.38 -32.34 -40.28
N ASP A 581 29.51 -32.03 -41.25
CA ASP A 581 29.51 -32.48 -42.66
C ASP A 581 28.35 -31.77 -43.43
N ASP A 582 28.34 -31.82 -44.77
CA ASP A 582 27.71 -30.85 -45.70
C ASP A 582 26.34 -31.25 -46.35
N ASP A 583 26.01 -30.60 -47.49
CA ASP A 583 25.04 -30.91 -48.56
C ASP A 583 23.57 -30.38 -48.50
N ASP A 584 23.39 -29.16 -49.06
CA ASP A 584 22.69 -28.83 -50.33
C ASP A 584 21.18 -29.08 -50.66
N ASP A 585 20.74 -28.24 -51.63
CA ASP A 585 19.66 -28.28 -52.64
C ASP A 585 18.13 -28.12 -52.32
N ASP A 586 17.63 -26.98 -52.85
CA ASP A 586 16.53 -26.81 -53.84
C ASP A 586 15.00 -26.74 -53.55
N ASP A 587 14.37 -25.91 -54.41
CA ASP A 587 13.04 -25.97 -55.06
C ASP A 587 11.71 -25.96 -54.23
N ASP A 588 10.66 -25.19 -54.56
CA ASP A 588 10.37 -24.20 -55.62
C ASP A 588 8.93 -23.61 -55.41
N GLU A 589 8.50 -22.75 -56.33
CA GLU A 589 7.12 -22.47 -56.81
C GLU A 589 6.00 -21.93 -55.88
N ALA A 590 5.52 -20.74 -56.28
CA ALA A 590 4.15 -20.39 -56.74
C ALA A 590 2.90 -21.15 -56.19
N GLU A 591 1.70 -20.55 -56.15
CA GLU A 591 1.13 -19.62 -57.14
C GLU A 591 0.03 -18.68 -56.56
N ASP A 592 -0.45 -17.75 -57.40
CA ASP A 592 -1.49 -16.75 -57.13
C ASP A 592 -2.90 -17.33 -56.84
N LYS A 593 -3.76 -16.50 -56.21
CA LYS A 593 -4.92 -15.90 -56.91
C LYS A 593 -5.71 -14.85 -56.10
N GLU A 594 -5.53 -13.60 -56.53
CA GLU A 594 -6.57 -12.71 -57.06
C GLU A 594 -7.97 -12.59 -56.40
N ASN A 595 -8.36 -11.31 -56.20
CA ASN A 595 -9.72 -10.77 -56.37
C ASN A 595 -10.80 -11.18 -55.31
N LYS A 596 -11.92 -10.45 -55.13
CA LYS A 596 -12.55 -9.42 -55.98
C LYS A 596 -13.39 -8.39 -55.18
N SER A 597 -13.58 -7.20 -55.76
CA SER A 597 -14.81 -6.34 -55.76
C SER A 597 -15.48 -5.88 -54.44
N GLU A 598 -15.60 -4.54 -54.30
CA GLU A 598 -16.87 -3.75 -54.13
C GLU A 598 -17.73 -3.90 -52.85
N ASP A 599 -18.50 -2.90 -52.40
CA ASP A 599 -18.54 -1.45 -52.68
C ASP A 599 -19.25 -0.70 -51.51
N SER A 600 -19.11 0.63 -51.51
CA SER A 600 -20.09 1.63 -51.04
C SER A 600 -20.38 1.85 -49.55
N SER A 601 -20.28 3.15 -49.22
CA SER A 601 -21.29 3.95 -48.51
C SER A 601 -21.60 3.69 -47.03
N SER A 602 -21.99 4.72 -46.25
CA SER A 602 -21.63 6.15 -46.23
C SER A 602 -22.34 6.76 -45.01
N GLU A 603 -21.68 7.71 -44.32
CA GLU A 603 -22.35 8.81 -43.59
C GLU A 603 -23.34 8.45 -42.43
N SER A 604 -23.82 9.38 -41.61
CA SER A 604 -23.18 10.58 -41.05
C SER A 604 -23.88 10.99 -39.74
N ASN A 605 -23.15 11.77 -38.91
CA ASN A 605 -23.65 12.61 -37.81
C ASN A 605 -24.41 11.94 -36.63
N SER A 606 -24.20 12.26 -35.36
CA SER A 606 -23.78 13.50 -34.66
C SER A 606 -24.92 14.53 -34.46
N ALA A 607 -24.78 15.37 -33.42
CA ALA A 607 -25.80 16.21 -32.77
C ALA A 607 -26.76 15.45 -31.81
N SER A 608 -27.11 15.96 -30.62
CA SER A 608 -26.61 17.19 -29.97
C SER A 608 -26.68 17.19 -28.43
N ALA A 609 -26.22 18.30 -27.87
CA ALA A 609 -26.27 18.69 -26.46
C ALA A 609 -27.74 18.83 -25.94
N GLU A 610 -28.04 19.04 -24.64
CA GLU A 610 -27.56 20.15 -23.80
C GLU A 610 -27.61 19.90 -22.27
N LEU A 611 -26.99 20.84 -21.54
CA LEU A 611 -27.36 21.47 -20.25
C LEU A 611 -28.34 20.73 -19.28
N SER A 612 -28.23 20.84 -17.96
CA SER A 612 -27.87 22.07 -17.23
C SER A 612 -27.41 21.85 -15.77
N GLN A 613 -27.12 23.00 -15.16
CA GLN A 613 -26.78 23.37 -13.78
C GLN A 613 -27.74 22.80 -12.70
N GLU A 614 -27.35 22.51 -11.45
CA GLU A 614 -26.60 23.26 -10.40
C GLU A 614 -27.54 24.04 -9.47
N SER A 615 -27.38 23.89 -8.15
CA SER A 615 -27.53 25.00 -7.19
C SER A 615 -27.14 24.60 -5.75
N ARG A 616 -26.42 25.50 -5.08
CA ARG A 616 -26.31 25.69 -3.61
C ARG A 616 -25.70 24.57 -2.75
N GLU A 617 -24.38 24.64 -2.59
CA GLU A 617 -23.82 24.89 -1.24
C GLU A 617 -23.02 26.20 -1.30
N LEU A 618 -23.13 27.04 -0.27
CA LEU A 618 -22.32 28.25 -0.13
C LEU A 618 -21.88 28.44 1.33
N CYS A 619 -20.60 28.19 1.57
CA CYS A 619 -19.87 28.59 2.77
C CYS A 619 -18.43 28.87 2.35
N HIS A 620 -17.91 30.04 2.68
CA HIS A 620 -16.51 30.43 2.50
C HIS A 620 -16.04 31.20 3.74
N CYS A 621 -14.77 31.02 4.11
CA CYS A 621 -14.11 31.78 5.16
C CYS A 621 -12.65 32.04 4.72
N ALA A 622 -12.24 33.31 4.65
CA ALA A 622 -10.86 33.68 4.31
C ALA A 622 -10.48 35.08 4.83
N ASN A 623 -9.79 35.09 5.99
CA ASN A 623 -8.69 35.97 6.47
C ASN A 623 -8.64 37.52 6.26
N PRO A 624 -7.77 38.24 7.03
CA PRO A 624 -7.88 39.70 7.22
C PRO A 624 -6.71 40.56 6.65
N ALA A 625 -6.98 41.86 6.50
CA ALA A 625 -6.08 43.02 6.28
C ALA A 625 -6.91 44.32 6.48
N LEU A 626 -6.42 45.56 6.73
CA LEU A 626 -5.12 46.13 7.14
C LEU A 626 -5.34 47.58 7.67
N LEU A 627 -4.27 48.37 7.88
CA LEU A 627 -4.27 49.84 8.18
C LEU A 627 -4.66 50.22 9.65
N PRO A 628 -4.47 51.49 10.11
CA PRO A 628 -3.18 51.95 10.68
C PRO A 628 -3.30 52.61 12.09
N PRO A 629 -2.19 52.97 12.77
CA PRO A 629 -2.20 53.49 14.15
C PRO A 629 -2.05 55.02 14.28
N PRO A 630 -2.41 55.59 15.45
CA PRO A 630 -1.84 56.83 16.00
C PRO A 630 -1.11 56.62 17.35
N GLU A 631 -0.52 57.70 17.88
CA GLU A 631 0.53 57.69 18.92
C GLU A 631 0.04 58.00 20.36
N GLY A 632 0.89 57.76 21.38
CA GLY A 632 0.69 58.24 22.75
C GLY A 632 1.48 57.47 23.83
N ALA A 633 2.38 58.14 24.56
CA ALA A 633 3.18 57.62 25.68
C ALA A 633 2.96 58.51 26.94
N PRO A 634 3.72 58.43 28.07
CA PRO A 634 4.72 57.45 28.54
C PRO A 634 4.55 57.00 30.02
N ALA A 635 5.41 56.09 30.53
CA ALA A 635 5.96 56.09 31.92
C ALA A 635 6.95 54.93 32.19
N LEU A 636 7.82 55.08 33.20
CA LEU A 636 8.87 54.16 33.68
C LEU A 636 8.77 54.04 35.23
N PRO A 637 9.75 53.45 35.97
CA PRO A 637 10.24 52.06 35.97
C PRO A 637 10.22 51.45 37.41
N HIS A 638 10.74 50.23 37.60
CA HIS A 638 11.64 49.81 38.71
C HIS A 638 12.01 48.31 38.47
N LEU A 639 13.27 47.93 38.23
CA LEU A 639 14.37 47.70 39.19
C LEU A 639 14.12 46.62 40.26
N PHE A 640 14.84 45.49 40.15
CA PHE A 640 15.81 45.06 41.18
C PHE A 640 16.83 44.03 40.63
N HIS A 641 18.03 43.99 41.21
CA HIS A 641 19.08 42.99 40.95
C HIS A 641 19.11 41.92 42.05
N ALA A 642 19.55 40.69 41.72
CA ALA A 642 20.38 39.85 42.60
C ALA A 642 21.03 38.66 41.85
N HIS A 643 22.29 38.37 42.19
CA HIS A 643 23.15 37.26 41.75
C HIS A 643 24.36 37.23 42.74
N PRO A 644 25.25 36.22 42.74
CA PRO A 644 25.11 34.77 42.98
C PRO A 644 25.87 34.34 44.29
N LEU A 645 26.12 33.04 44.53
CA LEU A 645 27.47 32.42 44.69
C LEU A 645 27.47 31.02 45.37
N TYR A 646 28.64 30.36 45.32
CA TYR A 646 29.07 29.07 45.91
C TYR A 646 28.40 27.77 45.40
N VAL A 647 29.06 26.73 44.84
CA VAL A 647 30.46 26.20 44.79
C VAL A 647 30.79 25.10 45.82
N ALA A 648 30.59 23.83 45.41
CA ALA A 648 31.43 22.63 45.62
C ALA A 648 30.90 21.50 44.68
N THR A 649 31.61 20.54 44.04
CA THR A 649 33.00 20.03 43.92
C THR A 649 33.44 18.84 44.80
N VAL A 650 33.73 17.71 44.13
CA VAL A 650 34.42 16.44 44.55
C VAL A 650 33.83 15.62 45.73
N GLY A 651 33.97 14.28 45.76
CA GLY A 651 34.66 13.36 44.83
C GLY A 651 34.29 11.87 45.02
N ASP A 652 34.97 10.97 44.30
CA ASP A 652 34.73 9.52 44.26
C ASP A 652 35.08 8.76 45.57
N LEU A 653 34.56 7.53 45.72
CA LEU A 653 35.40 6.33 45.92
C LEU A 653 34.65 4.97 45.83
N TYR A 654 35.44 3.91 45.62
CA TYR A 654 35.06 2.51 45.36
C TYR A 654 34.48 1.76 46.58
N THR A 655 33.66 0.72 46.35
CA THR A 655 34.07 -0.71 46.51
C THR A 655 32.97 -1.74 46.14
N ARG A 656 33.37 -3.01 45.94
CA ARG A 656 32.51 -4.18 45.64
C ARG A 656 32.17 -4.98 46.91
N ARG A 657 31.04 -5.71 46.91
CA ARG A 657 30.94 -7.11 47.37
C ARG A 657 29.73 -7.83 46.76
N GLY A 658 29.72 -9.18 46.82
CA GLY A 658 28.85 -10.05 46.02
C GLY A 658 27.67 -10.71 46.77
N PRO A 659 26.97 -11.67 46.13
CA PRO A 659 25.69 -12.23 46.58
C PRO A 659 25.81 -13.61 47.26
N PRO A 660 24.71 -14.16 47.79
CA PRO A 660 24.50 -15.60 48.01
C PRO A 660 23.55 -16.24 46.97
N LEU A 661 23.54 -17.58 46.91
CA LEU A 661 22.73 -18.43 46.01
C LEU A 661 21.72 -19.29 46.79
N CYS A 662 20.75 -19.89 46.09
CA CYS A 662 19.79 -20.88 46.62
C CYS A 662 20.45 -22.24 46.94
N PRO A 663 19.75 -23.18 47.64
CA PRO A 663 19.18 -24.32 46.88
C PRO A 663 17.90 -25.03 47.43
N LYS A 664 17.08 -25.52 46.48
CA LYS A 664 16.36 -26.83 46.37
C LYS A 664 15.76 -27.57 47.59
N PHE A 665 14.51 -28.05 47.44
CA PHE A 665 14.02 -29.46 47.54
C PHE A 665 12.62 -29.51 46.85
N VAL A 666 12.38 -30.24 45.73
CA VAL A 666 12.01 -31.68 45.51
C VAL A 666 10.50 -31.99 45.73
N SER A 667 9.96 -32.94 44.96
CA SER A 667 8.52 -33.12 44.61
C SER A 667 7.86 -34.38 45.21
N PHE A 668 6.51 -34.50 45.14
CA PHE A 668 5.69 -35.54 44.44
C PHE A 668 4.16 -35.38 44.77
N PRO A 669 3.18 -36.04 44.08
CA PRO A 669 1.76 -35.66 44.06
C PRO A 669 0.75 -36.69 44.72
N PRO A 670 -0.50 -36.93 44.23
CA PRO A 670 -1.76 -36.69 44.96
C PRO A 670 -2.47 -37.98 45.48
N PRO A 671 -3.64 -37.86 46.14
CA PRO A 671 -4.95 -37.97 45.44
C PRO A 671 -6.00 -36.96 45.98
N MET A 672 -7.28 -36.92 45.58
CA MET A 672 -8.07 -37.76 44.65
C MET A 672 -8.99 -36.86 43.81
#